data_AF-D7JFU5-F1
#
_entry.id   AF-D7JFU5-F1
#
_cell.length_a   1.000
_cell.length_b   1.000
_cell.length_c   1.000
_cell.angle_alpha   90.00
_cell.angle_beta   90.00
_cell.angle_gamma   90.00
#
_symmetry.space_group_name_H-M   'P 1'
#
loop_
_entity.id
_entity.type
_entity.pdbx_description
1 polymer ?
#
loop_
_entity_poly.entity_id
_entity_poly.type
_entity_poly.pdbx_seq_one_letter_code
_entity_poly.pdbx_strand_id
1 'polypeptide(L)'
;MKENFNQFVESQKIPNKKHGITAAGAVVLREETCDILSHCNPHNAYDCQETTHLVVGYVQSGKTMSFTALTALALDNGYRMIIYLAGTKNNLLDQTSKRLKKDLIDVQQANNNRYKIHPNPQVTEEEEIIGHIESSYKPIILIPVLKQYQHIDNLTELVSKSDFKEVMDGETVLIIDDEADQASLNSYGRKNSKKNDDEEKQVSSTYDSILRLRAALPGNTYIQYTATPQANILISMQDLLSPKSHTLLTPGEGYVGGKAFFREMFDGGLVLEIPKEQVFHKKYNLLQQMPQSLRDALIYHILAVAMVVEYLQVEDVNYLSMMVHPDNTKKWNKKFKTWIDNELKSWRKALSKPEGHEDKVLLYENFERIFPKAVEYYDESERPSFEEIKPLIKDVINDRKTYLVNTDKDAQTEIDWDNCKMHILVGAEMLNRGFTVEKLATTYMPRYTTSATNADTIQQRCRFFGYKMDYIKSCRVFLPEISITNYCDYIDHEEELRTTLRSCDSLAEAERKILLSERLRPTRQNVLPISVVYTKLRGMSETQAFTSNKLIEANTQFIESFLEQHKNDFNIDYRYNTEDRTHRGFKMSVEDAIDFLNSFRFGNFKDAARKASTIRYLRYLAASGNINLQYVYFIQMAFNAPARKRGFDFGTRKITTNLFAGQSSATDSTNYPGDKGIVGDDSITIQLHHLGFENHPLEFPAHAYTLAINYPESLAVNYCSNEEHNQTDDDDDDSED
;
A
#
# COMPACT_ATOMS: atom_id res chain seq x y z
N MET A 1 3.26 11.19 -36.14
CA MET A 1 3.47 12.21 -35.09
C MET A 1 3.72 11.57 -33.70
N LYS A 2 4.37 10.40 -33.64
CA LYS A 2 4.78 9.71 -32.40
C LYS A 2 5.98 8.78 -32.70
N GLU A 3 7.04 9.33 -33.28
CA GLU A 3 8.14 8.50 -33.82
C GLU A 3 8.98 7.90 -32.67
N ASN A 4 9.40 8.73 -31.72
CA ASN A 4 10.23 8.31 -30.59
C ASN A 4 9.48 7.38 -29.66
N PHE A 5 8.23 7.72 -29.35
CA PHE A 5 7.40 6.94 -28.47
C PHE A 5 7.09 5.56 -29.04
N ASN A 6 6.69 5.48 -30.31
CA ASN A 6 6.44 4.18 -30.93
C ASN A 6 7.72 3.36 -31.06
N GLN A 7 8.85 3.98 -31.40
CA GLN A 7 10.15 3.30 -31.42
C GLN A 7 10.52 2.74 -30.05
N PHE A 8 10.30 3.50 -28.97
CA PHE A 8 10.50 3.04 -27.61
C PHE A 8 9.58 1.85 -27.29
N VAL A 9 8.27 1.98 -27.50
CA VAL A 9 7.32 0.89 -27.19
C VAL A 9 7.64 -0.38 -27.98
N GLU A 10 8.00 -0.25 -29.26
CA GLU A 10 8.41 -1.41 -30.07
C GLU A 10 9.75 -2.00 -29.62
N SER A 11 10.71 -1.19 -29.13
CA SER A 11 11.95 -1.71 -28.54
C SER A 11 11.72 -2.47 -27.24
N GLN A 12 10.62 -2.19 -26.54
CA GLN A 12 10.22 -2.92 -25.33
C GLN A 12 9.47 -4.22 -25.62
N LYS A 13 8.98 -4.47 -26.85
CA LYS A 13 8.16 -5.65 -27.17
C LYS A 13 8.98 -6.91 -27.41
N ILE A 14 8.32 -8.06 -27.26
CA ILE A 14 8.80 -9.34 -27.78
C ILE A 14 8.74 -9.30 -29.34
N PRO A 15 9.79 -9.66 -30.10
CA PRO A 15 11.02 -10.33 -29.67
C PRO A 15 12.22 -9.40 -29.38
N ASN A 16 12.07 -8.08 -29.52
CA ASN A 16 13.18 -7.11 -29.34
C ASN A 16 13.75 -7.10 -27.91
N LYS A 17 12.90 -7.34 -26.91
CA LYS A 17 13.31 -7.75 -25.56
C LYS A 17 12.75 -9.13 -25.27
N LYS A 18 13.61 -10.05 -24.84
CA LYS A 18 13.22 -11.44 -24.52
C LYS A 18 12.16 -11.54 -23.42
N HIS A 19 12.15 -10.61 -22.46
CA HIS A 19 11.09 -10.43 -21.47
C HIS A 19 10.40 -9.06 -21.68
N GLY A 20 10.13 -8.78 -22.94
CA GLY A 20 9.46 -7.56 -23.36
C GLY A 20 7.98 -7.58 -23.03
N ILE A 21 7.34 -6.43 -23.21
CA ILE A 21 5.88 -6.34 -23.11
C ILE A 21 5.23 -7.09 -24.27
N THR A 22 4.08 -7.72 -23.99
CA THR A 22 3.26 -8.35 -25.03
C THR A 22 2.60 -7.31 -25.92
N ALA A 23 1.98 -7.73 -27.02
CA ALA A 23 1.22 -6.81 -27.87
C ALA A 23 0.09 -6.11 -27.08
N ALA A 24 -0.60 -6.84 -26.19
CA ALA A 24 -1.60 -6.29 -25.30
C ALA A 24 -0.97 -5.34 -24.26
N GLY A 25 0.13 -5.74 -23.62
CA GLY A 25 0.86 -4.87 -22.70
C GLY A 25 1.35 -3.57 -23.35
N ALA A 26 1.71 -3.61 -24.63
CA ALA A 26 2.09 -2.44 -25.41
C ALA A 26 0.91 -1.51 -25.76
N VAL A 27 -0.32 -2.02 -25.83
CA VAL A 27 -1.52 -1.17 -25.97
C VAL A 27 -1.80 -0.47 -24.65
N VAL A 28 -1.81 -1.21 -23.55
CA VAL A 28 -2.01 -0.69 -22.19
C VAL A 28 -0.98 0.39 -21.84
N LEU A 29 0.31 0.13 -22.09
CA LEU A 29 1.36 1.12 -21.88
C LEU A 29 1.12 2.40 -22.69
N ARG A 30 0.60 2.28 -23.92
CA ARG A 30 0.30 3.46 -24.76
C ARG A 30 -0.86 4.27 -24.20
N GLU A 31 -1.94 3.61 -23.81
CA GLU A 31 -3.13 4.24 -23.25
C GLU A 31 -2.77 4.95 -21.94
N GLU A 32 -2.15 4.25 -20.99
CA GLU A 32 -1.75 4.82 -19.70
C GLU A 32 -0.74 5.97 -19.85
N THR A 33 0.21 5.88 -20.78
CA THR A 33 1.18 6.97 -21.00
C THR A 33 0.51 8.21 -21.63
N CYS A 34 -0.45 8.01 -22.53
CA CYS A 34 -1.23 9.11 -23.11
C CYS A 34 -2.14 9.75 -22.07
N ASP A 35 -2.76 8.95 -21.20
CA ASP A 35 -3.58 9.41 -20.08
C ASP A 35 -2.77 10.31 -19.12
N ILE A 36 -1.58 9.84 -18.70
CA ILE A 36 -0.67 10.63 -17.86
C ILE A 36 -0.31 11.96 -18.52
N LEU A 37 0.08 11.96 -19.81
CA LEU A 37 0.44 13.18 -20.51
C LEU A 37 -0.76 14.13 -20.67
N SER A 38 -1.98 13.61 -20.79
CA SER A 38 -3.20 14.43 -20.91
C SER A 38 -3.51 15.26 -19.67
N HIS A 39 -2.98 14.85 -18.51
CA HIS A 39 -3.04 15.60 -17.26
C HIS A 39 -1.87 16.57 -17.04
N CYS A 40 -0.89 16.57 -17.95
CA CYS A 40 0.25 17.49 -17.92
C CYS A 40 -0.06 18.77 -18.71
N ASN A 41 0.52 19.89 -18.26
CA ASN A 41 0.47 21.14 -19.02
C ASN A 41 1.27 20.96 -20.32
N PRO A 42 0.73 21.37 -21.50
CA PRO A 42 1.46 21.33 -22.77
C PRO A 42 2.84 22.00 -22.68
N HIS A 43 3.76 21.60 -23.55
CA HIS A 43 5.16 22.06 -23.51
C HIS A 43 5.30 23.59 -23.64
N ASN A 44 4.31 24.28 -24.21
CA ASN A 44 4.30 25.72 -24.43
C ASN A 44 3.29 26.47 -23.54
N ALA A 45 2.72 25.81 -22.53
CA ALA A 45 1.73 26.35 -21.60
C ALA A 45 2.37 26.83 -20.29
N TYR A 46 3.46 27.61 -20.41
CA TYR A 46 4.26 28.10 -19.28
C TYR A 46 3.51 29.10 -18.39
N ASP A 47 2.48 29.77 -18.93
CA ASP A 47 1.62 30.72 -18.23
C ASP A 47 0.44 30.07 -17.49
N CYS A 48 0.24 28.76 -17.67
CA CYS A 48 -0.84 28.02 -17.04
C CYS A 48 -0.53 27.70 -15.58
N GLN A 49 -1.59 27.53 -14.78
CA GLN A 49 -1.43 27.08 -13.39
C GLN A 49 -0.72 25.72 -13.36
N GLU A 50 0.30 25.59 -12.50
CA GLU A 50 1.00 24.33 -12.29
C GLU A 50 0.05 23.23 -11.82
N THR A 51 0.28 22.02 -12.30
CA THR A 51 -0.54 20.85 -12.00
C THR A 51 0.26 19.76 -11.29
N THR A 52 -0.43 19.02 -10.43
CA THR A 52 0.14 17.85 -9.74
C THR A 52 -0.71 16.63 -10.07
N HIS A 53 -0.08 15.58 -10.60
CA HIS A 53 -0.73 14.36 -11.05
C HIS A 53 -0.13 13.12 -10.36
N LEU A 54 -0.96 12.17 -9.95
CA LEU A 54 -0.55 10.97 -9.21
C LEU A 54 -0.59 9.71 -10.07
N VAL A 55 0.55 9.05 -10.25
CA VAL A 55 0.64 7.77 -10.97
C VAL A 55 0.86 6.62 -9.98
N VAL A 56 -0.10 5.70 -9.91
CA VAL A 56 -0.11 4.60 -8.94
C VAL A 56 0.05 3.25 -9.62
N GLY A 57 1.16 2.57 -9.35
CA GLY A 57 1.40 1.20 -9.83
C GLY A 57 1.83 0.27 -8.71
N TYR A 58 1.50 -1.02 -8.81
CA TYR A 58 1.91 -2.03 -7.83
C TYR A 58 3.42 -2.07 -7.57
N VAL A 59 3.86 -2.68 -6.47
CA VAL A 59 5.28 -2.88 -6.16
C VAL A 59 5.97 -3.64 -7.29
N GLN A 60 7.10 -3.14 -7.79
CA GLN A 60 7.88 -3.81 -8.83
C GLN A 60 7.09 -4.13 -10.12
N SER A 61 6.01 -3.39 -10.41
CA SER A 61 5.18 -3.59 -11.61
C SER A 61 5.74 -2.97 -12.89
N GLY A 62 6.80 -2.16 -12.81
CA GLY A 62 7.37 -1.49 -13.98
C GLY A 62 7.10 0.02 -14.06
N LYS A 63 6.90 0.72 -12.94
CA LYS A 63 6.81 2.19 -12.88
C LYS A 63 7.91 2.92 -13.67
N THR A 64 9.15 2.41 -13.60
CA THR A 64 10.27 2.95 -14.39
C THR A 64 10.02 2.89 -15.89
N MET A 65 9.43 1.80 -16.40
CA MET A 65 9.07 1.71 -17.82
C MET A 65 8.01 2.74 -18.20
N SER A 66 7.04 3.01 -17.32
CA SER A 66 6.01 4.02 -17.53
C SER A 66 6.59 5.44 -17.62
N PHE A 67 7.46 5.86 -16.70
CA PHE A 67 8.05 7.20 -16.83
C PHE A 67 9.04 7.31 -18.00
N THR A 68 9.73 6.23 -18.38
CA THR A 68 10.58 6.23 -19.59
C THR A 68 9.73 6.32 -20.87
N ALA A 69 8.58 5.65 -20.91
CA ALA A 69 7.57 5.79 -21.95
C ALA A 69 7.07 7.24 -22.05
N LEU A 70 6.78 7.87 -20.90
CA LEU A 70 6.38 9.27 -20.83
C LEU A 70 7.48 10.19 -21.36
N THR A 71 8.77 9.93 -21.06
CA THR A 71 9.90 10.69 -21.62
C THR A 71 9.90 10.68 -23.15
N ALA A 72 9.74 9.51 -23.75
CA ALA A 72 9.72 9.37 -25.21
C ALA A 72 8.50 10.06 -25.84
N LEU A 73 7.34 10.00 -25.17
CA LEU A 73 6.13 10.70 -25.62
C LEU A 73 6.25 12.21 -25.44
N ALA A 74 6.87 12.69 -24.36
CA ALA A 74 7.10 14.11 -24.12
C ALA A 74 8.01 14.71 -25.21
N LEU A 75 9.07 14.00 -25.61
CA LEU A 75 9.90 14.42 -26.74
C LEU A 75 9.08 14.57 -28.03
N ASP A 76 8.19 13.63 -28.33
CA ASP A 76 7.29 13.71 -29.49
C ASP A 76 6.29 14.88 -29.41
N ASN A 77 6.05 15.44 -28.22
CA ASN A 77 5.14 16.55 -27.96
C ASN A 77 5.88 17.87 -27.66
N GLY A 78 7.17 17.97 -28.00
CA GLY A 78 7.91 19.24 -27.99
C GLY A 78 8.58 19.62 -26.66
N TYR A 79 8.43 18.83 -25.60
CA TYR A 79 9.08 19.12 -24.32
C TYR A 79 10.61 19.15 -24.46
N ARG A 80 11.23 20.19 -23.88
CA ARG A 80 12.69 20.41 -23.92
C ARG A 80 13.41 19.83 -22.72
N MET A 81 12.73 19.62 -21.59
CA MET A 81 13.37 19.19 -20.34
C MET A 81 12.45 18.33 -19.45
N ILE A 82 13.04 17.33 -18.80
CA ILE A 82 12.43 16.54 -17.73
C ILE A 82 13.40 16.41 -16.57
N ILE A 83 12.93 16.70 -15.35
CA ILE A 83 13.66 16.53 -14.10
C ILE A 83 13.13 15.27 -13.40
N TYR A 84 14.02 14.40 -12.92
CA TYR A 84 13.65 13.19 -12.17
C TYR A 84 14.16 13.30 -10.74
N LEU A 85 13.26 13.38 -9.76
CA LEU A 85 13.63 13.31 -8.34
C LEU A 85 13.85 11.84 -7.95
N ALA A 86 15.09 11.37 -8.14
CA ALA A 86 15.47 9.97 -8.08
C ALA A 86 15.92 9.55 -6.67
N GLY A 87 14.95 9.21 -5.80
CA GLY A 87 15.19 8.58 -4.49
C GLY A 87 16.14 9.33 -3.55
N THR A 88 16.36 8.80 -2.33
CA THR A 88 17.19 9.49 -1.32
C THR A 88 18.63 8.95 -1.20
N LYS A 89 19.05 8.04 -2.09
CA LYS A 89 20.37 7.39 -2.05
C LYS A 89 21.00 7.38 -3.44
N ASN A 90 22.33 7.54 -3.52
CA ASN A 90 23.07 7.53 -4.79
C ASN A 90 22.81 6.27 -5.63
N ASN A 91 22.72 5.09 -5.01
CA ASN A 91 22.39 3.86 -5.75
C ASN A 91 21.05 3.94 -6.51
N LEU A 92 20.05 4.65 -5.98
CA LEU A 92 18.76 4.84 -6.66
C LEU A 92 18.91 5.80 -7.85
N LEU A 93 19.62 6.91 -7.65
CA LEU A 93 19.97 7.85 -8.72
C LEU A 93 20.74 7.16 -9.85
N ASP A 94 21.75 6.36 -9.50
CA ASP A 94 22.57 5.60 -10.47
C ASP A 94 21.73 4.59 -11.23
N GLN A 95 20.81 3.89 -10.55
CA GLN A 95 19.89 2.95 -11.18
C GLN A 95 18.95 3.65 -12.17
N THR A 96 18.33 4.77 -11.78
CA THR A 96 17.45 5.54 -12.66
C THR A 96 18.22 6.09 -13.86
N SER A 97 19.41 6.65 -13.64
CA SER A 97 20.25 7.21 -14.70
C SER A 97 20.71 6.14 -15.70
N LYS A 98 21.20 4.99 -15.20
CA LYS A 98 21.60 3.85 -16.04
C LYS A 98 20.42 3.31 -16.85
N ARG A 99 19.21 3.22 -16.27
CA ARG A 99 18.01 2.75 -16.97
C ARG A 99 17.58 3.71 -18.07
N LEU A 100 17.46 5.00 -17.78
CA LEU A 100 17.12 6.02 -18.79
C LEU A 100 18.12 5.99 -19.96
N LYS A 101 19.42 5.93 -19.65
CA LYS A 101 20.45 5.85 -20.68
C LYS A 101 20.33 4.57 -21.51
N LYS A 102 20.20 3.41 -20.87
CA LYS A 102 20.07 2.10 -21.54
C LYS A 102 18.86 2.06 -22.47
N ASP A 103 17.70 2.54 -22.00
CA ASP A 103 16.43 2.37 -22.68
C ASP A 103 16.09 3.48 -23.69
N LEU A 104 16.72 4.66 -23.60
CA LEU A 104 16.50 5.78 -24.52
C LEU A 104 17.71 6.11 -25.39
N ILE A 105 18.94 6.10 -24.84
CA ILE A 105 20.15 6.59 -25.52
C ILE A 105 20.91 5.44 -26.18
N ASP A 106 21.22 4.39 -25.43
CA ASP A 106 22.11 3.31 -25.89
C ASP A 106 21.45 2.34 -26.89
N VAL A 107 20.16 2.54 -27.19
CA VAL A 107 19.40 1.71 -28.15
C VAL A 107 19.90 1.92 -29.57
N GLN A 108 20.18 3.16 -29.96
CA GLN A 108 20.69 3.52 -31.29
C GLN A 108 21.60 4.74 -31.19
N GLN A 109 22.70 4.75 -31.94
CA GLN A 109 23.67 5.85 -31.92
C GLN A 109 23.04 7.22 -32.24
N ALA A 110 22.03 7.26 -33.10
CA ALA A 110 21.30 8.48 -33.44
C ALA A 110 20.52 9.10 -32.27
N ASN A 111 20.16 8.32 -31.24
CA ASN A 111 19.40 8.81 -30.08
C ASN A 111 20.24 9.78 -29.22
N ASN A 112 21.56 9.78 -29.35
CA ASN A 112 22.42 10.77 -28.70
C ASN A 112 22.17 12.21 -29.20
N ASN A 113 21.53 12.38 -30.37
CA ASN A 113 21.08 13.69 -30.86
C ASN A 113 19.67 14.06 -30.33
N ARG A 114 18.94 13.09 -29.78
CA ARG A 114 17.55 13.25 -29.32
C ARG A 114 17.44 13.41 -27.81
N TYR A 115 18.34 12.81 -27.04
CA TYR A 115 18.33 12.84 -25.59
C TYR A 115 19.72 13.23 -25.05
N LYS A 116 19.75 14.06 -24.01
CA LYS A 116 20.96 14.36 -23.22
C LYS A 116 20.66 14.16 -21.75
N ILE A 117 21.54 13.45 -21.04
CA ILE A 117 21.33 13.13 -19.63
C ILE A 117 22.42 13.78 -18.78
N HIS A 118 22.00 14.49 -17.73
CA HIS A 118 22.85 15.22 -16.81
C HIS A 118 22.49 14.84 -15.37
N PRO A 119 23.06 13.74 -14.81
CA PRO A 119 22.75 13.31 -13.45
C PRO A 119 23.39 14.24 -12.41
N ASN A 120 22.56 14.79 -11.53
CA ASN A 120 22.96 15.61 -10.39
C ASN A 120 23.91 16.77 -10.76
N PRO A 121 23.50 17.62 -11.73
CA PRO A 121 24.38 18.62 -12.30
C PRO A 121 24.81 19.63 -11.25
N GLN A 122 26.06 20.08 -11.36
CA GLN A 122 26.59 21.19 -10.60
C GLN A 122 26.38 22.50 -11.36
N VAL A 123 26.37 23.62 -10.64
CA VAL A 123 26.23 24.97 -11.25
C VAL A 123 27.31 25.23 -12.31
N THR A 124 28.48 24.61 -12.19
CA THR A 124 29.57 24.71 -13.16
C THR A 124 29.29 24.03 -14.51
N GLU A 125 28.26 23.19 -14.59
CA GLU A 125 27.86 22.47 -15.82
C GLU A 125 26.80 23.25 -16.63
N GLU A 126 26.49 24.49 -16.24
CA GLU A 126 25.51 25.37 -16.89
C GLU A 126 25.76 25.53 -18.40
N GLU A 127 26.99 25.92 -18.81
CA GLU A 127 27.32 26.14 -20.22
C GLU A 127 27.12 24.88 -21.08
N GLU A 128 27.40 23.70 -20.53
CA GLU A 128 27.19 22.43 -21.24
C GLU A 128 25.70 22.14 -21.42
N ILE A 129 24.88 22.38 -20.40
CA ILE A 129 23.44 22.16 -20.46
C ILE A 129 22.79 23.15 -21.44
N ILE A 130 23.14 24.43 -21.36
CA ILE A 130 22.65 25.48 -22.27
C ILE A 130 23.04 25.15 -23.72
N GLY A 131 24.31 24.80 -23.97
CA GLY A 131 24.76 24.43 -25.32
C GLY A 131 24.02 23.21 -25.90
N HIS A 132 23.59 22.27 -25.05
CA HIS A 132 22.74 21.16 -25.47
C HIS A 132 21.30 21.62 -25.79
N ILE A 133 20.74 22.56 -25.03
CA ILE A 133 19.39 23.11 -25.26
C ILE A 133 19.34 23.87 -26.60
N GLU A 134 20.36 24.68 -26.87
CA GLU A 134 20.50 25.51 -28.09
C GLU A 134 20.90 24.73 -29.34
N SER A 135 21.34 23.48 -29.18
CA SER A 135 21.74 22.61 -30.29
C SER A 135 20.66 22.53 -31.36
N SER A 136 21.09 22.60 -32.64
CA SER A 136 20.19 22.49 -33.80
C SER A 136 19.37 21.19 -33.83
N TYR A 137 19.85 20.11 -33.19
CA TYR A 137 19.13 18.85 -33.06
C TYR A 137 17.97 18.90 -32.07
N LYS A 138 17.93 19.93 -31.21
CA LYS A 138 16.92 20.14 -30.18
C LYS A 138 16.68 18.87 -29.35
N PRO A 139 17.69 18.32 -28.66
CA PRO A 139 17.47 17.17 -27.77
C PRO A 139 16.57 17.55 -26.59
N ILE A 140 15.88 16.57 -26.00
CA ILE A 140 15.29 16.70 -24.67
C ILE A 140 16.37 16.46 -23.61
N ILE A 141 16.40 17.33 -22.60
CA ILE A 141 17.34 17.26 -21.49
C ILE A 141 16.72 16.47 -20.34
N LEU A 142 17.44 15.45 -19.86
CA LEU A 142 17.04 14.57 -18.78
C LEU A 142 17.92 14.85 -17.57
N ILE A 143 17.33 15.28 -16.45
CA ILE A 143 18.07 15.64 -15.24
C ILE A 143 17.64 14.76 -14.06
N PRO A 144 18.24 13.57 -13.88
CA PRO A 144 18.09 12.81 -12.64
C PRO A 144 18.81 13.52 -11.49
N VAL A 145 18.10 13.81 -10.40
CA VAL A 145 18.64 14.49 -9.21
C VAL A 145 18.34 13.68 -7.95
N LEU A 146 19.31 13.62 -7.05
CA LEU A 146 19.11 13.00 -5.74
C LEU A 146 18.06 13.79 -4.95
N LYS A 147 17.06 13.12 -4.39
CA LYS A 147 15.97 13.73 -3.62
C LYS A 147 16.41 14.18 -2.22
N GLN A 148 17.29 15.17 -2.20
CA GLN A 148 17.85 15.79 -1.01
C GLN A 148 18.08 17.29 -1.29
N TYR A 149 17.78 18.12 -0.29
CA TYR A 149 17.67 19.57 -0.44
C TYR A 149 18.86 20.28 -1.11
N GLN A 150 20.11 19.90 -0.82
CA GLN A 150 21.31 20.55 -1.41
C GLN A 150 21.40 20.31 -2.91
N HIS A 151 21.12 19.09 -3.36
CA HIS A 151 21.15 18.75 -4.78
C HIS A 151 20.03 19.45 -5.57
N ILE A 152 18.85 19.55 -4.96
CA ILE A 152 17.72 20.27 -5.54
C ILE A 152 17.98 21.79 -5.56
N ASP A 153 18.59 22.32 -4.50
CA ASP A 153 18.97 23.74 -4.42
C ASP A 153 20.06 24.09 -5.45
N ASN A 154 21.05 23.23 -5.66
CA ASN A 154 22.05 23.42 -6.72
C ASN A 154 21.41 23.47 -8.12
N LEU A 155 20.46 22.57 -8.41
CA LEU A 155 19.70 22.63 -9.66
C LEU A 155 18.86 23.91 -9.72
N THR A 156 18.25 24.31 -8.62
CA THR A 156 17.45 25.55 -8.53
C THR A 156 18.30 26.76 -8.84
N GLU A 157 19.54 26.83 -8.33
CA GLU A 157 20.48 27.90 -8.65
C GLU A 157 20.81 27.93 -10.15
N LEU A 158 21.10 26.77 -10.75
CA LEU A 158 21.40 26.65 -12.18
C LEU A 158 20.24 27.13 -13.05
N VAL A 159 19.01 26.66 -12.79
CA VAL A 159 17.84 27.05 -13.60
C VAL A 159 17.40 28.50 -13.35
N SER A 160 17.90 29.12 -12.27
CA SER A 160 17.60 30.52 -11.94
C SER A 160 18.46 31.53 -12.70
N LYS A 161 19.54 31.10 -13.35
CA LYS A 161 20.46 31.96 -14.11
C LYS A 161 19.77 32.58 -15.32
N SER A 162 20.21 33.78 -15.71
CA SER A 162 19.60 34.56 -16.80
C SER A 162 19.61 33.79 -18.12
N ASP A 163 20.74 33.21 -18.44
CA ASP A 163 20.99 32.59 -19.75
C ASP A 163 20.15 31.31 -19.87
N PHE A 164 20.06 30.54 -18.77
CA PHE A 164 19.16 29.40 -18.70
C PHE A 164 17.68 29.80 -18.87
N LYS A 165 17.25 30.87 -18.21
CA LYS A 165 15.88 31.39 -18.34
C LYS A 165 15.56 31.86 -19.75
N GLU A 166 16.53 32.48 -20.44
CA GLU A 166 16.36 32.94 -21.81
C GLU A 166 16.18 31.77 -22.77
N VAL A 167 16.98 30.69 -22.65
CA VAL A 167 16.88 29.54 -23.55
C VAL A 167 15.68 28.62 -23.26
N MET A 168 15.12 28.69 -22.05
CA MET A 168 13.91 27.97 -21.64
C MET A 168 12.65 28.85 -21.65
N ASP A 169 12.74 30.07 -22.19
CA ASP A 169 11.58 30.96 -22.28
C ASP A 169 10.47 30.32 -23.11
N GLY A 170 9.25 30.42 -22.61
CA GLY A 170 8.08 29.85 -23.25
C GLY A 170 7.92 28.33 -23.13
N GLU A 171 8.79 27.64 -22.39
CA GLU A 171 8.75 26.17 -22.24
C GLU A 171 8.18 25.72 -20.88
N THR A 172 7.58 24.53 -20.86
CA THR A 172 7.08 23.85 -19.65
C THR A 172 7.95 22.64 -19.35
N VAL A 173 8.29 22.44 -18.07
CA VAL A 173 9.13 21.33 -17.60
C VAL A 173 8.29 20.25 -16.91
N LEU A 174 8.55 18.97 -17.24
CA LEU A 174 7.99 17.87 -16.47
C LEU A 174 8.91 17.52 -15.30
N ILE A 175 8.35 17.40 -14.10
CA ILE A 175 9.06 16.95 -12.90
C ILE A 175 8.48 15.61 -12.49
N ILE A 176 9.28 14.55 -12.59
CA ILE A 176 8.89 13.18 -12.24
C ILE A 176 9.47 12.85 -10.87
N ASP A 177 8.58 12.64 -9.90
CA ASP A 177 8.91 12.28 -8.53
C ASP A 177 8.75 10.78 -8.29
N ASP A 178 9.87 10.04 -8.28
CA ASP A 178 9.86 8.59 -8.06
C ASP A 178 9.88 8.27 -6.55
N GLU A 179 9.08 7.30 -6.13
CA GLU A 179 8.75 7.06 -4.71
C GLU A 179 8.25 8.35 -4.02
N ALA A 180 7.23 8.99 -4.60
CA ALA A 180 6.72 10.31 -4.17
C ALA A 180 6.21 10.38 -2.72
N ASP A 181 5.88 9.24 -2.11
CA ASP A 181 5.55 9.10 -0.70
C ASP A 181 6.79 9.24 0.22
N GLN A 182 7.99 9.13 -0.36
CA GLN A 182 9.26 9.26 0.33
C GLN A 182 9.92 10.62 0.08
N ALA A 183 10.19 11.31 1.19
CA ALA A 183 10.98 12.54 1.32
C ALA A 183 10.45 13.82 0.64
N SER A 184 9.61 13.71 -0.41
CA SER A 184 9.02 14.89 -1.07
C SER A 184 7.97 15.57 -0.20
N LEU A 185 7.10 14.79 0.45
CA LEU A 185 6.00 15.31 1.27
C LEU A 185 6.50 15.99 2.56
N ASN A 186 5.81 17.06 2.97
CA ASN A 186 6.17 17.81 4.17
C ASN A 186 6.06 16.95 5.44
N SER A 187 7.17 16.76 6.16
CA SER A 187 7.20 15.98 7.40
C SER A 187 6.66 16.73 8.63
N TYR A 188 6.14 17.94 8.48
CA TYR A 188 5.57 18.75 9.56
C TYR A 188 4.04 18.91 9.47
N GLY A 189 3.36 18.23 8.55
CA GLY A 189 1.91 18.35 8.35
C GLY A 189 1.11 18.29 9.65
N ARG A 190 1.40 17.31 10.52
CA ARG A 190 0.73 17.17 11.83
C ARG A 190 1.02 18.30 12.81
N LYS A 191 2.27 18.79 12.81
CA LYS A 191 2.70 19.86 13.71
C LYS A 191 2.09 21.20 13.28
N ASN A 192 2.03 21.43 11.97
CA ASN A 192 1.49 22.65 11.38
C ASN A 192 -0.03 22.75 11.52
N SER A 193 -0.75 21.63 11.49
CA SER A 193 -2.21 21.63 11.64
C SER A 193 -2.70 22.00 13.04
N LYS A 194 -1.83 22.05 14.05
CA LYS A 194 -2.18 22.55 15.40
C LYS A 194 -1.65 23.97 15.66
N LYS A 195 -1.34 24.73 14.61
CA LYS A 195 -0.93 26.13 14.67
C LYS A 195 -1.96 27.00 13.97
N ASN A 196 -2.36 28.08 14.63
CA ASN A 196 -3.35 29.03 14.11
C ASN A 196 -2.74 30.11 13.19
N ASP A 197 -1.43 30.33 13.30
CA ASP A 197 -0.68 31.29 12.50
C ASP A 197 0.18 30.59 11.44
N ASP A 198 0.14 31.09 10.20
CA ASP A 198 0.92 30.62 9.07
C ASP A 198 2.42 30.90 9.23
N GLU A 199 2.79 32.01 9.88
CA GLU A 199 4.21 32.38 10.10
C GLU A 199 4.93 31.37 11.00
N GLU A 200 4.17 30.62 11.79
CA GLU A 200 4.70 29.61 12.68
C GLU A 200 4.86 28.22 12.03
N LYS A 201 4.33 28.01 10.82
CA LYS A 201 4.35 26.71 10.14
C LYS A 201 5.76 26.37 9.66
N GLN A 202 6.14 25.10 9.82
CA GLN A 202 7.46 24.60 9.44
C GLN A 202 7.37 23.75 8.17
N VAL A 203 8.40 23.78 7.35
CA VAL A 203 8.52 22.91 6.17
C VAL A 203 9.81 22.11 6.27
N SER A 204 9.78 20.86 5.79
CA SER A 204 11.01 20.07 5.66
C SER A 204 11.87 20.63 4.53
N SER A 205 13.19 20.61 4.70
CA SER A 205 14.13 21.20 3.73
C SER A 205 13.96 20.66 2.31
N THR A 206 13.79 19.34 2.15
CA THR A 206 13.57 18.74 0.82
C THR A 206 12.27 19.23 0.17
N TYR A 207 11.17 19.29 0.93
CA TYR A 207 9.88 19.82 0.43
C TYR A 207 10.03 21.27 -0.02
N ASP A 208 10.66 22.11 0.80
CA ASP A 208 10.89 23.52 0.48
C ASP A 208 11.76 23.71 -0.77
N SER A 209 12.85 22.95 -0.89
CA SER A 209 13.69 22.94 -2.09
C SER A 209 12.91 22.53 -3.35
N ILE A 210 11.99 21.56 -3.26
CA ILE A 210 11.14 21.16 -4.39
C ILE A 210 10.22 22.32 -4.80
N LEU A 211 9.62 23.03 -3.84
CA LEU A 211 8.78 24.20 -4.14
C LEU A 211 9.58 25.34 -4.76
N ARG A 212 10.78 25.62 -4.24
CA ARG A 212 11.68 26.63 -4.82
C ARG A 212 12.11 26.27 -6.23
N LEU A 213 12.42 25.00 -6.49
CA LEU A 213 12.71 24.51 -7.84
C LEU A 213 11.52 24.74 -8.77
N ARG A 214 10.31 24.34 -8.37
CA ARG A 214 9.09 24.55 -9.16
C ARG A 214 8.89 26.03 -9.51
N ALA A 215 8.99 26.90 -8.51
CA ALA A 215 8.82 28.34 -8.68
C ALA A 215 9.92 29.01 -9.52
N ALA A 216 11.11 28.41 -9.62
CA ALA A 216 12.19 28.93 -10.44
C ALA A 216 12.05 28.59 -11.94
N LEU A 217 11.22 27.59 -12.27
CA LEU A 217 10.99 27.15 -13.64
C LEU A 217 9.91 28.02 -14.34
N PRO A 218 9.99 28.20 -15.67
CA PRO A 218 9.05 29.02 -16.44
C PRO A 218 7.60 28.51 -16.34
N GLY A 219 7.41 27.19 -16.32
CA GLY A 219 6.18 26.49 -16.00
C GLY A 219 6.47 25.02 -15.76
N ASN A 220 5.63 24.31 -15.00
CA ASN A 220 5.85 22.89 -14.72
C ASN A 220 4.59 22.06 -14.49
N THR A 221 4.76 20.75 -14.64
CA THR A 221 3.84 19.72 -14.16
C THR A 221 4.61 18.77 -13.25
N TYR A 222 4.08 18.54 -12.04
CA TYR A 222 4.64 17.63 -11.05
C TYR A 222 3.93 16.28 -11.07
N ILE A 223 4.65 15.21 -11.43
CA ILE A 223 4.09 13.87 -11.61
C ILE A 223 4.65 12.95 -10.53
N GLN A 224 3.77 12.46 -9.67
CA GLN A 224 4.10 11.64 -8.51
C GLN A 224 3.98 10.16 -8.85
N TYR A 225 5.10 9.44 -8.98
CA TYR A 225 5.10 7.99 -9.14
C TYR A 225 5.24 7.30 -7.78
N THR A 226 4.29 6.45 -7.42
CA THR A 226 4.40 5.66 -6.19
C THR A 226 3.65 4.33 -6.25
N ALA A 227 4.04 3.40 -5.36
CA ALA A 227 3.29 2.19 -5.05
C ALA A 227 2.36 2.38 -3.82
N THR A 228 2.66 3.40 -3.01
CA THR A 228 2.13 3.69 -1.66
C THR A 228 1.44 5.06 -1.66
N PRO A 229 0.32 5.23 -2.39
CA PRO A 229 -0.30 6.54 -2.58
C PRO A 229 -1.00 7.09 -1.34
N GLN A 230 -1.05 6.35 -0.22
CA GLN A 230 -1.80 6.74 0.98
C GLN A 230 -1.39 8.11 1.50
N ALA A 231 -0.08 8.40 1.51
CA ALA A 231 0.42 9.69 1.94
C ALA A 231 -0.02 10.80 0.98
N ASN A 232 0.19 10.60 -0.32
CA ASN A 232 -0.15 11.55 -1.38
C ASN A 232 -1.64 11.90 -1.41
N ILE A 233 -2.51 10.94 -1.13
CA ILE A 233 -3.97 11.15 -1.09
C ILE A 233 -4.39 11.88 0.19
N LEU A 234 -3.74 11.62 1.33
CA LEU A 234 -4.16 12.12 2.64
C LEU A 234 -3.51 13.44 3.09
N ILE A 235 -2.54 14.00 2.34
CA ILE A 235 -2.05 15.37 2.63
C ILE A 235 -3.15 16.42 2.41
N SER A 236 -2.92 17.64 2.93
CA SER A 236 -3.85 18.78 2.79
C SER A 236 -4.23 19.02 1.32
N MET A 237 -5.48 19.42 1.08
CA MET A 237 -5.92 19.89 -0.24
C MET A 237 -5.19 21.16 -0.67
N GLN A 238 -4.77 21.97 0.30
CA GLN A 238 -4.08 23.24 0.09
C GLN A 238 -2.57 23.05 -0.11
N ASP A 239 -2.04 21.84 0.14
CA ASP A 239 -0.64 21.53 -0.10
C ASP A 239 -0.31 21.62 -1.61
N LEU A 240 0.79 22.26 -1.96
CA LEU A 240 1.18 22.48 -3.36
C LEU A 240 1.58 21.17 -4.07
N LEU A 241 1.91 20.12 -3.32
CA LEU A 241 2.17 18.78 -3.84
C LEU A 241 0.92 17.88 -3.77
N SER A 242 -0.25 18.43 -3.44
CA SER A 242 -1.52 17.69 -3.43
C SER A 242 -1.95 17.34 -4.87
N PRO A 243 -2.07 16.04 -5.21
CA PRO A 243 -2.48 15.64 -6.55
C PRO A 243 -3.95 15.94 -6.82
N LYS A 244 -4.26 16.39 -8.04
CA LYS A 244 -5.63 16.72 -8.48
C LYS A 244 -6.29 15.58 -9.27
N SER A 245 -5.51 14.85 -10.05
CA SER A 245 -5.92 13.67 -10.81
C SER A 245 -4.96 12.51 -10.59
N HIS A 246 -5.34 11.32 -11.05
CA HIS A 246 -4.53 10.11 -10.92
C HIS A 246 -4.64 9.21 -12.15
N THR A 247 -3.59 8.45 -12.41
CA THR A 247 -3.58 7.34 -13.37
C THR A 247 -3.14 6.07 -12.66
N LEU A 248 -3.85 4.97 -12.90
CA LEU A 248 -3.48 3.66 -12.37
C LEU A 248 -2.71 2.88 -13.43
N LEU A 249 -1.52 2.42 -13.06
CA LEU A 249 -0.73 1.54 -13.93
C LEU A 249 -1.18 0.09 -13.79
N THR A 250 -1.26 -0.58 -14.92
CA THR A 250 -1.56 -2.01 -15.03
C THR A 250 -0.25 -2.77 -15.20
N PRO A 251 0.04 -3.76 -14.34
CA PRO A 251 1.20 -4.63 -14.55
C PRO A 251 1.12 -5.39 -15.86
N GLY A 252 2.27 -5.59 -16.51
CA GLY A 252 2.35 -6.45 -17.69
C GLY A 252 2.13 -7.92 -17.35
N GLU A 253 1.98 -8.74 -18.40
CA GLU A 253 1.93 -10.20 -18.27
C GLU A 253 3.18 -10.74 -17.56
N GLY A 254 2.99 -11.79 -16.75
CA GLY A 254 4.06 -12.42 -15.97
C GLY A 254 4.39 -11.73 -14.63
N TYR A 255 3.77 -10.58 -14.33
CA TYR A 255 3.85 -9.96 -13.01
C TYR A 255 3.11 -10.79 -11.96
N VAL A 256 3.77 -11.05 -10.83
CA VAL A 256 3.20 -11.73 -9.67
C VAL A 256 3.19 -10.78 -8.47
N GLY A 257 2.00 -10.39 -8.03
CA GLY A 257 1.77 -9.48 -6.90
C GLY A 257 1.21 -10.17 -5.65
N GLY A 258 0.72 -9.36 -4.70
CA GLY A 258 0.22 -9.87 -3.41
C GLY A 258 -0.95 -10.84 -3.51
N LYS A 259 -1.98 -10.51 -4.30
CA LYS A 259 -3.11 -11.40 -4.55
C LYS A 259 -2.69 -12.78 -5.04
N ALA A 260 -1.79 -12.81 -6.02
CA ALA A 260 -1.24 -14.04 -6.56
C ALA A 260 -0.54 -14.88 -5.48
N PHE A 261 0.35 -14.28 -4.67
CA PHE A 261 1.10 -15.01 -3.63
C PHE A 261 0.24 -15.53 -2.47
N PHE A 262 -0.71 -14.73 -2.01
CA PHE A 262 -1.41 -14.97 -0.74
C PHE A 262 -2.82 -15.55 -0.91
N ARG A 263 -3.38 -15.56 -2.13
CA ARG A 263 -4.78 -15.98 -2.36
C ARG A 263 -4.97 -16.80 -3.62
N GLU A 264 -4.61 -16.24 -4.77
CA GLU A 264 -5.07 -16.75 -6.06
C GLU A 264 -4.24 -17.95 -6.54
N MET A 265 -2.91 -17.83 -6.53
CA MET A 265 -2.06 -18.91 -7.01
C MET A 265 -1.88 -19.95 -5.92
N PHE A 266 -2.19 -21.20 -6.27
CA PHE A 266 -1.99 -22.37 -5.41
C PHE A 266 -2.64 -22.24 -4.03
N ASP A 267 -3.78 -21.53 -3.95
CA ASP A 267 -4.51 -21.27 -2.71
C ASP A 267 -3.62 -20.67 -1.59
N GLY A 268 -2.70 -19.77 -1.98
CA GLY A 268 -1.75 -19.15 -1.06
C GLY A 268 -0.59 -20.05 -0.61
N GLY A 269 -0.47 -21.27 -1.12
CA GLY A 269 0.51 -22.26 -0.69
C GLY A 269 1.98 -21.96 -1.03
N LEU A 270 2.26 -20.82 -1.69
CA LEU A 270 3.62 -20.28 -1.83
C LEU A 270 4.14 -19.63 -0.53
N VAL A 271 3.23 -19.25 0.37
CA VAL A 271 3.55 -18.64 1.67
C VAL A 271 3.53 -19.71 2.74
N LEU A 272 4.65 -19.88 3.42
CA LEU A 272 4.85 -20.88 4.47
C LEU A 272 5.00 -20.20 5.83
N GLU A 273 4.22 -20.66 6.81
CA GLU A 273 4.31 -20.15 8.17
C GLU A 273 5.61 -20.61 8.84
N ILE A 274 6.32 -19.68 9.48
CA ILE A 274 7.43 -20.01 10.38
C ILE A 274 6.84 -20.37 11.75
N PRO A 275 7.08 -21.59 12.28
CA PRO A 275 6.58 -21.99 13.60
C PRO A 275 6.99 -21.01 14.69
N LYS A 276 6.07 -20.70 15.61
CA LYS A 276 6.21 -19.62 16.62
C LYS A 276 7.52 -19.69 17.41
N GLU A 277 7.95 -20.89 17.81
CA GLU A 277 9.20 -21.12 18.54
C GLU A 277 10.46 -20.85 17.71
N GLN A 278 10.33 -20.85 16.39
CA GLN A 278 11.39 -20.61 15.41
C GLN A 278 11.38 -19.18 14.85
N VAL A 279 10.38 -18.38 15.20
CA VAL A 279 10.32 -16.96 14.82
C VAL A 279 11.34 -16.18 15.64
N PHE A 280 12.40 -15.68 14.98
CA PHE A 280 13.43 -14.89 15.64
C PHE A 280 12.92 -13.52 16.09
N HIS A 281 13.15 -13.17 17.36
CA HIS A 281 13.03 -11.81 17.85
C HIS A 281 14.13 -11.48 18.88
N LYS A 282 14.92 -10.44 18.62
CA LYS A 282 16.09 -10.05 19.44
C LYS A 282 15.81 -9.85 20.95
N LYS A 283 14.57 -9.55 21.33
CA LYS A 283 14.13 -9.35 22.72
C LYS A 283 13.22 -10.46 23.26
N TYR A 284 12.40 -11.07 22.40
CA TYR A 284 11.27 -11.91 22.83
C TYR A 284 11.49 -13.39 22.51
N ASN A 285 12.31 -13.70 21.51
CA ASN A 285 12.66 -15.07 21.16
C ASN A 285 14.06 -15.11 20.51
N LEU A 286 15.09 -15.19 21.35
CA LEU A 286 16.47 -15.22 20.89
C LEU A 286 16.91 -16.66 20.56
N LEU A 287 16.99 -16.96 19.27
CA LEU A 287 17.43 -18.28 18.81
C LEU A 287 18.93 -18.51 19.04
N GLN A 288 19.29 -19.63 19.66
CA GLN A 288 20.68 -20.01 19.95
C GLN A 288 21.37 -20.68 18.77
N GLN A 289 20.59 -21.43 17.98
CA GLN A 289 21.04 -22.13 16.77
C GLN A 289 20.14 -21.81 15.58
N MET A 290 20.59 -22.21 14.39
CA MET A 290 19.79 -22.09 13.17
C MET A 290 18.46 -22.86 13.33
N PRO A 291 17.31 -22.21 13.15
CA PRO A 291 16.01 -22.87 13.23
C PRO A 291 15.79 -23.83 12.05
N GLN A 292 14.95 -24.85 12.26
CA GLN A 292 14.64 -25.84 11.23
C GLN A 292 13.98 -25.20 10.00
N SER A 293 13.09 -24.24 10.20
CA SER A 293 12.44 -23.47 9.12
C SER A 293 13.43 -22.76 8.20
N LEU A 294 14.57 -22.27 8.73
CA LEU A 294 15.62 -21.69 7.88
C LEU A 294 16.39 -22.78 7.12
N ARG A 295 16.63 -23.96 7.73
CA ARG A 295 17.24 -25.10 7.01
C ARG A 295 16.33 -25.59 5.89
N ASP A 296 15.04 -25.73 6.17
CA ASP A 296 14.04 -26.14 5.18
C ASP A 296 13.97 -25.10 4.04
N ALA A 297 13.99 -23.80 4.35
CA ALA A 297 14.05 -22.74 3.34
C ALA A 297 15.28 -22.82 2.44
N LEU A 298 16.45 -23.17 2.99
CA LEU A 298 17.66 -23.42 2.20
C LEU A 298 17.50 -24.64 1.29
N ILE A 299 16.87 -25.72 1.76
CA ILE A 299 16.58 -26.91 0.95
C ILE A 299 15.64 -26.56 -0.20
N TYR A 300 14.52 -25.86 0.06
CA TYR A 300 13.63 -25.39 -1.00
C TYR A 300 14.37 -24.54 -2.03
N HIS A 301 15.27 -23.65 -1.58
CA HIS A 301 16.02 -22.81 -2.50
C HIS A 301 17.00 -23.61 -3.39
N ILE A 302 17.72 -24.57 -2.81
CA ILE A 302 18.63 -25.44 -3.57
C ILE A 302 17.85 -26.30 -4.57
N LEU A 303 16.69 -26.85 -4.16
CA LEU A 303 15.80 -27.58 -5.06
C LEU A 303 15.26 -26.69 -6.17
N ALA A 304 14.87 -25.44 -5.85
CA ALA A 304 14.44 -24.47 -6.85
C ALA A 304 15.53 -24.19 -7.90
N VAL A 305 16.78 -23.99 -7.48
CA VAL A 305 17.91 -23.78 -8.41
C VAL A 305 18.13 -25.05 -9.25
N ALA A 306 18.18 -26.22 -8.63
CA ALA A 306 18.38 -27.48 -9.33
C ALA A 306 17.27 -27.77 -10.35
N MET A 307 16.03 -27.43 -10.03
CA MET A 307 14.89 -27.62 -10.94
C MET A 307 14.85 -26.57 -12.05
N VAL A 308 14.86 -25.29 -11.71
CA VAL A 308 14.61 -24.20 -12.67
C VAL A 308 15.82 -23.95 -13.56
N VAL A 309 17.02 -23.91 -12.97
CA VAL A 309 18.26 -23.53 -13.68
C VAL A 309 18.90 -24.74 -14.36
N GLU A 310 19.00 -25.88 -13.66
CA GLU A 310 19.73 -27.04 -14.18
C GLU A 310 18.86 -28.03 -14.96
N TYR A 311 17.69 -28.40 -14.42
CA TYR A 311 16.84 -29.45 -15.01
C TYR A 311 15.93 -28.92 -16.13
N LEU A 312 15.10 -27.92 -15.81
CA LEU A 312 14.16 -27.31 -16.76
C LEU A 312 14.84 -26.33 -17.71
N GLN A 313 15.97 -25.74 -17.27
CA GLN A 313 16.71 -24.73 -18.03
C GLN A 313 15.80 -23.61 -18.53
N VAL A 314 14.98 -23.07 -17.62
CA VAL A 314 14.01 -22.01 -17.93
C VAL A 314 14.74 -20.85 -18.61
N GLU A 315 14.20 -20.41 -19.74
CA GLU A 315 14.86 -19.41 -20.58
C GLU A 315 15.19 -18.14 -19.80
N ASP A 316 16.41 -17.62 -19.98
CA ASP A 316 16.98 -16.46 -19.29
C ASP A 316 17.00 -16.53 -17.75
N VAL A 317 16.70 -17.67 -17.13
CA VAL A 317 16.83 -17.92 -15.69
C VAL A 317 18.08 -18.78 -15.43
N ASN A 318 19.25 -18.15 -15.55
CA ASN A 318 20.57 -18.77 -15.32
C ASN A 318 21.02 -18.84 -13.85
N TYR A 319 20.29 -18.20 -12.94
CA TYR A 319 20.51 -18.27 -11.49
C TYR A 319 19.20 -17.98 -10.76
N LEU A 320 19.13 -18.36 -9.49
CA LEU A 320 18.09 -17.87 -8.58
C LEU A 320 18.72 -17.26 -7.34
N SER A 321 17.98 -16.35 -6.71
CA SER A 321 18.39 -15.73 -5.46
C SER A 321 17.42 -16.03 -4.31
N MET A 322 17.98 -16.01 -3.09
CA MET A 322 17.28 -16.10 -1.83
C MET A 322 17.54 -14.86 -0.99
N MET A 323 16.50 -14.32 -0.37
CA MET A 323 16.58 -13.21 0.57
C MET A 323 16.34 -13.69 1.99
N VAL A 324 17.26 -13.39 2.91
CA VAL A 324 17.14 -13.67 4.34
C VAL A 324 17.14 -12.35 5.11
N HIS A 325 16.00 -12.02 5.72
CA HIS A 325 15.77 -10.72 6.35
C HIS A 325 15.38 -10.88 7.84
N PRO A 326 16.36 -11.10 8.74
CA PRO A 326 16.09 -11.50 10.12
C PRO A 326 15.80 -10.33 11.08
N ASP A 327 16.54 -9.22 11.02
CA ASP A 327 16.35 -8.05 11.88
C ASP A 327 17.00 -6.81 11.27
N ASN A 328 16.59 -5.61 11.70
CA ASN A 328 17.18 -4.36 11.21
C ASN A 328 18.65 -4.14 11.63
N THR A 329 19.17 -4.88 12.61
CA THR A 329 20.54 -4.67 13.11
C THR A 329 21.57 -5.57 12.42
N LYS A 330 22.72 -4.97 12.11
CA LYS A 330 23.86 -5.61 11.45
C LYS A 330 24.38 -6.85 12.21
N LYS A 331 24.31 -6.83 13.55
CA LYS A 331 24.73 -7.94 14.43
C LYS A 331 23.98 -9.24 14.10
N TRP A 332 22.66 -9.18 14.00
CA TRP A 332 21.85 -10.37 13.77
C TRP A 332 21.93 -10.83 12.31
N ASN A 333 22.03 -9.91 11.34
CA ASN A 333 22.30 -10.26 9.94
C ASN A 333 23.61 -11.05 9.80
N LYS A 334 24.68 -10.63 10.49
CA LYS A 334 25.96 -11.37 10.54
C LYS A 334 25.78 -12.77 11.13
N LYS A 335 25.04 -12.90 12.23
CA LYS A 335 24.76 -14.21 12.88
C LYS A 335 24.04 -15.17 11.93
N PHE A 336 22.99 -14.72 11.24
CA PHE A 336 22.26 -15.53 10.27
C PHE A 336 23.15 -15.94 9.09
N LYS A 337 23.96 -15.01 8.57
CA LYS A 337 24.93 -15.34 7.51
C LYS A 337 25.92 -16.42 7.97
N THR A 338 26.48 -16.30 9.17
CA THR A 338 27.40 -17.30 9.71
C THR A 338 26.74 -18.68 9.82
N TRP A 339 25.47 -18.74 10.24
CA TRP A 339 24.72 -20.00 10.24
C TRP A 339 24.59 -20.60 8.85
N ILE A 340 24.17 -19.80 7.86
CA ILE A 340 24.02 -20.24 6.47
C ILE A 340 25.35 -20.73 5.90
N ASP A 341 26.43 -19.97 6.07
CA ASP A 341 27.75 -20.34 5.55
C ASP A 341 28.26 -21.66 6.18
N ASN A 342 28.05 -21.83 7.48
CA ASN A 342 28.47 -23.05 8.19
C ASN A 342 27.64 -24.27 7.76
N GLU A 343 26.33 -24.12 7.63
CA GLU A 343 25.43 -25.19 7.22
C GLU A 343 25.75 -25.64 5.79
N LEU A 344 25.85 -24.70 4.84
CA LEU A 344 26.18 -25.02 3.45
C LEU A 344 27.61 -25.57 3.29
N LYS A 345 28.54 -25.18 4.16
CA LYS A 345 29.89 -25.79 4.22
C LYS A 345 29.83 -27.22 4.74
N SER A 346 28.97 -27.50 5.73
CA SER A 346 28.73 -28.84 6.25
C SER A 346 28.13 -29.74 5.17
N TRP A 347 27.06 -29.29 4.51
CA TRP A 347 26.41 -30.04 3.42
C TRP A 347 27.36 -30.33 2.26
N ARG A 348 28.18 -29.34 1.85
CA ARG A 348 29.23 -29.57 0.85
C ARG A 348 30.21 -30.69 1.24
N LYS A 349 30.63 -30.71 2.51
CA LYS A 349 31.54 -31.75 3.01
C LYS A 349 30.85 -33.12 3.05
N ALA A 350 29.60 -33.18 3.50
CA ALA A 350 28.81 -34.42 3.49
C ALA A 350 28.66 -34.98 2.06
N LEU A 351 28.31 -34.15 1.08
CA LEU A 351 28.17 -34.57 -0.32
C LEU A 351 29.49 -34.98 -1.00
N SER A 352 30.64 -34.57 -0.44
CA SER A 352 31.96 -35.02 -0.90
C SER A 352 32.37 -36.40 -0.37
N LYS A 353 31.62 -36.97 0.57
CA LYS A 353 31.87 -38.32 1.10
C LYS A 353 31.51 -39.41 0.07
N PRO A 354 32.10 -40.62 0.21
CA PRO A 354 31.73 -41.78 -0.58
C PRO A 354 30.22 -42.09 -0.47
N GLU A 355 29.69 -42.80 -1.48
CA GLU A 355 28.32 -43.31 -1.42
C GLU A 355 28.11 -44.22 -0.19
N GLY A 356 26.92 -44.13 0.41
CA GLY A 356 26.56 -44.88 1.62
C GLY A 356 27.11 -44.32 2.93
N HIS A 357 27.92 -43.25 2.93
CA HIS A 357 28.33 -42.60 4.18
C HIS A 357 27.13 -41.96 4.88
N GLU A 358 26.99 -42.18 6.19
CA GLU A 358 25.83 -41.77 7.01
C GLU A 358 25.46 -40.28 6.82
N ASP A 359 26.40 -39.35 7.00
CA ASP A 359 26.16 -37.91 6.78
C ASP A 359 25.58 -37.57 5.39
N LYS A 360 26.00 -38.29 4.35
CA LYS A 360 25.55 -38.06 2.96
C LYS A 360 24.14 -38.59 2.76
N VAL A 361 23.88 -39.79 3.29
CA VAL A 361 22.55 -40.43 3.27
C VAL A 361 21.55 -39.55 4.01
N LEU A 362 21.85 -39.16 5.24
CA LEU A 362 20.98 -38.31 6.06
C LEU A 362 20.70 -36.95 5.39
N LEU A 363 21.69 -36.38 4.71
CA LEU A 363 21.47 -35.14 3.97
C LEU A 363 20.50 -35.35 2.80
N TYR A 364 20.66 -36.40 2.00
CA TYR A 364 19.72 -36.69 0.91
C TYR A 364 18.32 -37.03 1.42
N GLU A 365 18.19 -37.76 2.53
CA GLU A 365 16.88 -38.01 3.17
C GLU A 365 16.16 -36.71 3.54
N ASN A 366 16.90 -35.68 3.98
CA ASN A 366 16.31 -34.37 4.26
C ASN A 366 15.80 -33.66 3.00
N PHE A 367 16.54 -33.76 1.89
CA PHE A 367 16.09 -33.25 0.59
C PHE A 367 14.88 -34.01 0.08
N GLU A 368 14.92 -35.35 0.13
CA GLU A 368 13.85 -36.24 -0.32
C GLU A 368 12.56 -36.03 0.48
N ARG A 369 12.66 -35.77 1.79
CA ARG A 369 11.52 -35.43 2.64
C ARG A 369 10.80 -34.15 2.19
N ILE A 370 11.53 -33.15 1.69
CA ILE A 370 10.96 -31.86 1.26
C ILE A 370 10.56 -31.89 -0.22
N PHE A 371 11.21 -32.73 -1.02
CA PHE A 371 11.05 -32.79 -2.47
C PHE A 371 9.58 -32.86 -2.95
N PRO A 372 8.70 -33.72 -2.39
CA PRO A 372 7.30 -33.77 -2.79
C PRO A 372 6.58 -32.42 -2.71
N LYS A 373 6.87 -31.62 -1.68
CA LYS A 373 6.31 -30.27 -1.52
C LYS A 373 6.97 -29.26 -2.48
N ALA A 374 8.26 -29.44 -2.79
CA ALA A 374 8.95 -28.56 -3.73
C ALA A 374 8.39 -28.68 -5.16
N VAL A 375 7.89 -29.87 -5.53
CA VAL A 375 7.37 -30.15 -6.88
C VAL A 375 5.83 -30.14 -6.98
N GLU A 376 5.13 -29.85 -5.89
CA GLU A 376 3.67 -30.00 -5.80
C GLU A 376 2.89 -29.14 -6.81
N TYR A 377 3.46 -27.99 -7.19
CA TYR A 377 2.86 -27.03 -8.13
C TYR A 377 3.28 -27.22 -9.59
N TYR A 378 4.15 -28.19 -9.86
CA TYR A 378 4.52 -28.57 -11.21
C TYR A 378 3.54 -29.57 -11.78
N ASP A 379 3.24 -29.41 -13.07
CA ASP A 379 2.42 -30.34 -13.84
C ASP A 379 3.15 -31.68 -13.97
N GLU A 380 2.41 -32.79 -14.12
CA GLU A 380 3.01 -34.12 -14.18
C GLU A 380 4.07 -34.27 -15.28
N SER A 381 3.91 -33.54 -16.40
CA SER A 381 4.87 -33.53 -17.51
C SER A 381 6.15 -32.75 -17.24
N GLU A 382 6.14 -31.82 -16.30
CA GLU A 382 7.28 -30.97 -15.94
C GLU A 382 7.95 -31.43 -14.63
N ARG A 383 7.29 -32.30 -13.87
CA ARG A 383 7.68 -32.71 -12.54
C ARG A 383 8.85 -33.70 -12.60
N PRO A 384 10.06 -33.33 -12.17
CA PRO A 384 11.16 -34.28 -12.09
C PRO A 384 10.95 -35.29 -10.96
N SER A 385 11.58 -36.44 -11.08
CA SER A 385 11.79 -37.37 -9.96
C SER A 385 12.93 -36.92 -9.05
N PHE A 386 12.95 -37.39 -7.81
CA PHE A 386 14.04 -37.05 -6.90
C PHE A 386 15.39 -37.56 -7.41
N GLU A 387 15.44 -38.74 -8.04
CA GLU A 387 16.68 -39.30 -8.58
C GLU A 387 17.26 -38.49 -9.76
N GLU A 388 16.43 -37.74 -10.50
CA GLU A 388 16.92 -36.79 -11.52
C GLU A 388 17.53 -35.52 -10.90
N ILE A 389 16.96 -35.05 -9.78
CA ILE A 389 17.41 -33.81 -9.12
C ILE A 389 18.58 -34.04 -8.17
N LYS A 390 18.60 -35.19 -7.49
CA LYS A 390 19.63 -35.61 -6.54
C LYS A 390 21.08 -35.38 -7.00
N PRO A 391 21.50 -35.74 -8.23
CA PRO A 391 22.87 -35.46 -8.68
C PRO A 391 23.18 -33.96 -8.79
N LEU A 392 22.18 -33.13 -9.13
CA LEU A 392 22.34 -31.68 -9.33
C LEU A 392 22.55 -30.92 -8.02
N ILE A 393 22.05 -31.45 -6.90
CA ILE A 393 22.12 -30.82 -5.56
C ILE A 393 23.57 -30.50 -5.18
N LYS A 394 24.51 -31.40 -5.48
CA LYS A 394 25.93 -31.21 -5.17
C LYS A 394 26.51 -30.04 -5.96
N ASP A 395 26.15 -29.91 -7.23
CA ASP A 395 26.68 -28.87 -8.11
C ASP A 395 26.12 -27.50 -7.73
N VAL A 396 24.81 -27.41 -7.49
CA VAL A 396 24.15 -26.20 -6.97
C VAL A 396 24.78 -25.74 -5.65
N ILE A 397 25.04 -26.65 -4.71
CA ILE A 397 25.69 -26.29 -3.45
C ILE A 397 27.11 -25.77 -3.72
N ASN A 398 27.87 -26.34 -4.66
CA ASN A 398 29.21 -25.87 -4.95
C ASN A 398 29.24 -24.53 -5.70
N ASP A 399 28.23 -24.24 -6.51
CA ASP A 399 28.11 -23.04 -7.32
C ASP A 399 27.24 -21.96 -6.66
N ARG A 400 27.78 -21.40 -5.56
CA ARG A 400 27.02 -20.49 -4.69
C ARG A 400 27.81 -19.28 -4.19
N LYS A 401 27.07 -18.22 -3.85
CA LYS A 401 27.59 -17.08 -3.10
C LYS A 401 26.61 -16.56 -2.05
N THR A 402 27.11 -16.41 -0.81
CA THR A 402 26.37 -15.76 0.29
C THR A 402 26.87 -14.34 0.50
N TYR A 403 25.96 -13.36 0.42
CA TYR A 403 26.24 -11.93 0.56
C TYR A 403 25.74 -11.40 1.90
N LEU A 404 26.46 -10.43 2.46
CA LEU A 404 25.97 -9.61 3.57
C LEU A 404 25.66 -8.21 3.05
N VAL A 405 24.38 -7.88 2.92
CA VAL A 405 23.94 -6.62 2.29
C VAL A 405 23.51 -5.62 3.37
N ASN A 406 24.39 -4.67 3.69
CA ASN A 406 24.21 -3.67 4.75
C ASN A 406 24.72 -2.28 4.30
N THR A 407 24.54 -1.26 5.14
CA THR A 407 24.99 0.13 4.90
C THR A 407 26.44 0.40 5.36
N ASP A 408 27.27 -0.63 5.56
CA ASP A 408 28.69 -0.45 5.96
C ASP A 408 29.55 -0.03 4.76
N LYS A 409 30.66 0.69 4.99
CA LYS A 409 31.63 1.05 3.93
C LYS A 409 32.21 -0.17 3.21
N ASP A 410 32.26 -1.32 3.89
CA ASP A 410 32.74 -2.59 3.35
C ASP A 410 31.61 -3.47 2.76
N ALA A 411 30.37 -2.96 2.68
CA ALA A 411 29.25 -3.72 2.16
C ALA A 411 29.31 -3.80 0.63
N GLN A 412 29.05 -4.99 0.09
CA GLN A 412 28.93 -5.18 -1.35
C GLN A 412 27.63 -4.52 -1.84
N THR A 413 27.78 -3.39 -2.53
CA THR A 413 26.67 -2.64 -3.14
C THR A 413 26.30 -3.15 -4.53
N GLU A 414 27.22 -3.86 -5.18
CA GLU A 414 27.03 -4.50 -6.48
C GLU A 414 27.14 -6.02 -6.30
N ILE A 415 26.18 -6.73 -6.88
CA ILE A 415 26.18 -8.20 -6.94
C ILE A 415 26.49 -8.58 -8.38
N ASP A 416 27.57 -9.34 -8.54
CA ASP A 416 27.87 -10.02 -9.80
C ASP A 416 26.98 -11.26 -9.89
N TRP A 417 25.85 -11.09 -10.59
CA TRP A 417 24.80 -12.09 -10.71
C TRP A 417 25.16 -13.24 -11.67
N ASP A 418 26.07 -13.01 -12.62
CA ASP A 418 26.42 -14.02 -13.63
C ASP A 418 27.51 -15.01 -13.16
N ASN A 419 28.05 -14.80 -11.96
CA ASN A 419 29.18 -15.57 -11.44
C ASN A 419 28.78 -16.87 -10.71
N CYS A 420 27.54 -16.98 -10.25
CA CYS A 420 27.08 -18.20 -9.57
C CYS A 420 25.63 -18.53 -9.97
N LYS A 421 25.24 -19.80 -9.82
CA LYS A 421 23.85 -20.23 -10.03
C LYS A 421 22.95 -19.99 -8.82
N MET A 422 23.53 -19.98 -7.61
CA MET A 422 22.80 -19.76 -6.35
C MET A 422 23.32 -18.55 -5.57
N HIS A 423 22.47 -17.55 -5.36
CA HIS A 423 22.80 -16.36 -4.57
C HIS A 423 21.96 -16.28 -3.28
N ILE A 424 22.59 -16.06 -2.12
CA ILE A 424 21.87 -15.89 -0.85
C ILE A 424 22.23 -14.54 -0.25
N LEU A 425 21.27 -13.63 -0.17
CA LEU A 425 21.44 -12.27 0.35
C LEU A 425 20.91 -12.20 1.78
N VAL A 426 21.79 -11.88 2.73
CA VAL A 426 21.43 -11.69 4.15
C VAL A 426 21.54 -10.22 4.52
N GLY A 427 20.46 -9.60 4.99
CA GLY A 427 20.46 -8.17 5.28
C GLY A 427 19.14 -7.61 5.76
N ALA A 428 19.04 -6.27 5.82
CA ALA A 428 17.80 -5.59 6.15
C ALA A 428 17.61 -4.27 5.40
N GLU A 429 18.15 -3.16 5.91
CA GLU A 429 17.79 -1.82 5.42
C GLU A 429 18.10 -1.58 3.94
N MET A 430 19.23 -2.09 3.44
CA MET A 430 19.57 -2.02 2.02
C MET A 430 18.70 -2.93 1.15
N LEU A 431 18.25 -4.07 1.68
CA LEU A 431 17.29 -4.95 0.99
C LEU A 431 15.86 -4.36 1.00
N ASN A 432 15.56 -3.47 1.96
CA ASN A 432 14.27 -2.78 2.04
C ASN A 432 14.13 -1.65 1.03
N ARG A 433 15.20 -0.92 0.67
CA ARG A 433 15.18 0.18 -0.31
C ARG A 433 16.54 0.39 -0.99
N GLY A 434 16.52 0.66 -2.29
CA GLY A 434 17.72 1.02 -3.07
C GLY A 434 18.52 -0.16 -3.64
N PHE A 435 18.06 -1.39 -3.45
CA PHE A 435 18.69 -2.58 -4.01
C PHE A 435 17.66 -3.42 -4.77
N THR A 436 17.98 -3.75 -6.03
CA THR A 436 17.16 -4.66 -6.84
C THR A 436 17.66 -6.08 -6.63
N VAL A 437 16.81 -6.95 -6.08
CA VAL A 437 17.11 -8.39 -5.94
C VAL A 437 16.60 -9.10 -7.19
N GLU A 438 17.50 -9.59 -8.02
CA GLU A 438 17.15 -10.27 -9.28
C GLU A 438 16.83 -11.74 -9.06
N LYS A 439 15.86 -12.27 -9.80
CA LYS A 439 15.48 -13.70 -9.80
C LYS A 439 15.21 -14.29 -8.40
N LEU A 440 14.57 -13.50 -7.54
CA LEU A 440 14.24 -13.90 -6.17
C LEU A 440 13.20 -15.02 -6.14
N ALA A 441 13.61 -16.23 -5.75
CA ALA A 441 12.75 -17.40 -5.62
C ALA A 441 12.37 -17.69 -4.16
N THR A 442 13.31 -17.54 -3.22
CA THR A 442 13.06 -17.89 -1.81
C THR A 442 13.21 -16.67 -0.91
N THR A 443 12.22 -16.40 -0.07
CA THR A 443 12.31 -15.35 0.96
C THR A 443 12.14 -15.97 2.33
N TYR A 444 13.07 -15.69 3.25
CA TYR A 444 12.95 -16.04 4.66
C TYR A 444 12.99 -14.77 5.52
N MET A 445 11.85 -14.39 6.07
CA MET A 445 11.72 -13.14 6.83
C MET A 445 11.03 -13.39 8.17
N PRO A 446 11.77 -13.83 9.21
CA PRO A 446 11.22 -14.07 10.54
C PRO A 446 10.89 -12.78 11.30
N ARG A 447 11.25 -11.62 10.74
CA ARG A 447 10.97 -10.32 11.32
C ARG A 447 9.48 -10.00 11.26
N TYR A 448 8.93 -9.52 12.38
CA TYR A 448 7.57 -9.01 12.49
C TYR A 448 7.52 -7.70 13.28
N THR A 449 6.38 -7.01 13.23
CA THR A 449 6.11 -5.82 14.03
C THR A 449 5.21 -6.18 15.21
N THR A 450 5.48 -5.62 16.39
CA THR A 450 4.68 -5.84 17.61
C THR A 450 3.54 -4.83 17.80
N SER A 451 3.45 -3.84 16.91
CA SER A 451 2.43 -2.79 16.91
C SER A 451 1.95 -2.54 15.48
N ALA A 452 0.90 -1.74 15.33
CA ALA A 452 0.38 -1.35 14.03
C ALA A 452 1.51 -0.79 13.14
N THR A 453 1.61 -1.33 11.94
CA THR A 453 2.69 -1.02 10.99
C THR A 453 2.18 -0.10 9.90
N ASN A 454 3.04 0.76 9.38
CA ASN A 454 2.66 1.60 8.25
C ASN A 454 2.55 0.75 6.98
N ALA A 455 1.56 1.06 6.12
CA ALA A 455 1.33 0.40 4.84
C ALA A 455 2.58 0.46 3.95
N ASP A 456 3.24 1.61 3.88
CA ASP A 456 4.47 1.79 3.11
C ASP A 456 5.58 0.83 3.56
N THR A 457 5.70 0.64 4.88
CA THR A 457 6.71 -0.22 5.48
C THR A 457 6.47 -1.70 5.19
N ILE A 458 5.22 -2.14 5.09
CA ILE A 458 4.88 -3.50 4.63
C ILE A 458 5.28 -3.64 3.16
N GLN A 459 4.85 -2.69 2.33
CA GLN A 459 5.01 -2.75 0.88
C GLN A 459 6.49 -2.75 0.45
N GLN A 460 7.35 -2.02 1.15
CA GLN A 460 8.81 -2.04 0.92
C GLN A 460 9.46 -3.42 1.15
N ARG A 461 8.83 -4.29 1.94
CA ARG A 461 9.34 -5.63 2.25
C ARG A 461 8.85 -6.69 1.26
N CYS A 462 7.87 -6.35 0.41
CA CYS A 462 7.33 -7.23 -0.64
C CYS A 462 8.29 -7.42 -1.82
N ARG A 463 9.59 -7.62 -1.57
CA ARG A 463 10.61 -7.83 -2.63
C ARG A 463 10.40 -9.10 -3.43
N PHE A 464 9.58 -10.02 -2.90
CA PHE A 464 9.17 -11.25 -3.55
C PHE A 464 8.02 -11.05 -4.54
N PHE A 465 7.50 -9.83 -4.74
CA PHE A 465 6.65 -9.50 -5.88
C PHE A 465 7.51 -9.21 -7.13
N GLY A 466 6.87 -9.04 -8.29
CA GLY A 466 7.53 -8.70 -9.55
C GLY A 466 7.38 -9.76 -10.63
N TYR A 467 8.11 -9.59 -11.73
CA TYR A 467 8.07 -10.50 -12.88
C TYR A 467 8.83 -11.79 -12.58
N LYS A 468 8.08 -12.88 -12.37
CA LYS A 468 8.63 -14.19 -11.96
C LYS A 468 7.76 -15.38 -12.32
N MET A 469 6.78 -15.18 -13.21
CA MET A 469 5.84 -16.23 -13.59
C MET A 469 6.57 -17.48 -14.11
N ASP A 470 7.69 -17.30 -14.81
CA ASP A 470 8.49 -18.39 -15.38
C ASP A 470 9.07 -19.35 -14.33
N TYR A 471 9.18 -18.92 -13.07
CA TYR A 471 9.72 -19.72 -11.98
C TYR A 471 8.86 -19.65 -10.70
N ILE A 472 7.59 -19.24 -10.82
CA ILE A 472 6.69 -19.05 -9.67
C ILE A 472 6.40 -20.37 -8.93
N LYS A 473 6.34 -21.49 -9.67
CA LYS A 473 6.09 -22.84 -9.13
C LYS A 473 7.13 -23.24 -8.07
N SER A 474 8.37 -22.74 -8.18
CA SER A 474 9.46 -22.95 -7.22
C SER A 474 9.64 -21.83 -6.19
N CYS A 475 8.85 -20.75 -6.24
CA CYS A 475 8.98 -19.66 -5.26
C CYS A 475 8.42 -20.08 -3.89
N ARG A 476 9.07 -19.66 -2.80
CA ARG A 476 8.60 -19.88 -1.42
C ARG A 476 8.88 -18.68 -0.53
N VAL A 477 7.90 -18.26 0.27
CA VAL A 477 7.99 -17.11 1.17
C VAL A 477 7.69 -17.55 2.60
N PHE A 478 8.70 -17.57 3.46
CA PHE A 478 8.60 -17.96 4.86
C PHE A 478 8.37 -16.75 5.75
N LEU A 479 7.22 -16.72 6.42
CA LEU A 479 6.76 -15.58 7.24
C LEU A 479 6.16 -16.06 8.57
N PRO A 480 6.31 -15.29 9.66
CA PRO A 480 5.51 -15.50 10.86
C PRO A 480 4.01 -15.29 10.58
N GLU A 481 3.13 -16.00 11.28
CA GLU A 481 1.66 -15.88 11.19
C GLU A 481 1.19 -14.42 11.19
N ILE A 482 1.66 -13.62 12.16
CA ILE A 482 1.30 -12.20 12.28
C ILE A 482 1.70 -11.37 11.04
N SER A 483 2.81 -11.71 10.39
CA SER A 483 3.24 -11.05 9.17
C SER A 483 2.34 -11.46 8.00
N ILE A 484 1.95 -12.73 7.91
CA ILE A 484 1.01 -13.24 6.89
C ILE A 484 -0.32 -12.48 6.99
N THR A 485 -0.88 -12.35 8.21
CA THR A 485 -2.12 -11.57 8.40
C THR A 485 -1.94 -10.11 7.98
N ASN A 486 -0.84 -9.45 8.40
CA ASN A 486 -0.59 -8.06 8.03
C ASN A 486 -0.45 -7.86 6.51
N TYR A 487 0.14 -8.83 5.79
CA TYR A 487 0.19 -8.80 4.33
C TYR A 487 -1.18 -8.98 3.70
N CYS A 488 -2.00 -9.91 4.21
CA CYS A 488 -3.37 -10.11 3.73
C CYS A 488 -4.23 -8.85 3.91
N ASP A 489 -4.20 -8.26 5.10
CA ASP A 489 -4.87 -6.99 5.41
C ASP A 489 -4.42 -5.85 4.47
N TYR A 490 -3.12 -5.81 4.19
CA TYR A 490 -2.55 -4.82 3.28
C TYR A 490 -3.00 -5.04 1.83
N ILE A 491 -3.05 -6.29 1.36
CA ILE A 491 -3.50 -6.63 0.01
C ILE A 491 -4.97 -6.25 -0.17
N ASP A 492 -5.82 -6.53 0.82
CA ASP A 492 -7.20 -6.07 0.84
C ASP A 492 -7.32 -4.57 0.69
N HIS A 493 -6.52 -3.85 1.47
CA HIS A 493 -6.47 -2.40 1.45
C HIS A 493 -5.98 -1.85 0.09
N GLU A 494 -4.90 -2.40 -0.47
CA GLU A 494 -4.36 -1.98 -1.78
C GLU A 494 -5.44 -2.14 -2.88
N GLU A 495 -6.19 -3.23 -2.85
CA GLU A 495 -7.20 -3.54 -3.86
C GLU A 495 -8.49 -2.72 -3.71
N GLU A 496 -8.92 -2.43 -2.49
CA GLU A 496 -10.03 -1.52 -2.21
C GLU A 496 -9.69 -0.09 -2.65
N LEU A 497 -8.48 0.39 -2.34
CA LEU A 497 -8.01 1.69 -2.77
C LEU A 497 -7.94 1.78 -4.30
N ARG A 498 -7.37 0.78 -4.96
CA ARG A 498 -7.31 0.76 -6.43
C ARG A 498 -8.68 0.68 -7.07
N THR A 499 -9.61 -0.07 -6.49
CA THR A 499 -11.00 -0.13 -6.98
C THR A 499 -11.68 1.24 -6.87
N THR A 500 -11.50 1.93 -5.75
CA THR A 500 -12.03 3.29 -5.54
C THR A 500 -11.43 4.29 -6.53
N LEU A 501 -10.12 4.21 -6.78
CA LEU A 501 -9.45 5.06 -7.76
C LEU A 501 -9.86 4.74 -9.21
N ARG A 502 -10.17 3.48 -9.54
CA ARG A 502 -10.69 3.13 -10.88
C ARG A 502 -12.08 3.69 -11.14
N SER A 503 -12.90 3.87 -10.10
CA SER A 503 -14.28 4.33 -10.24
C SER A 503 -14.44 5.85 -10.26
N CYS A 504 -13.35 6.62 -10.15
CA CYS A 504 -13.38 8.08 -10.09
C CYS A 504 -12.35 8.69 -11.05
N ASP A 505 -12.70 9.78 -11.71
CA ASP A 505 -11.80 10.49 -12.63
C ASP A 505 -10.95 11.54 -11.89
N SER A 506 -11.38 11.96 -10.70
CA SER A 506 -10.63 12.88 -9.83
C SER A 506 -10.46 12.36 -8.40
N LEU A 507 -9.40 12.82 -7.74
CA LEU A 507 -9.18 12.50 -6.32
C LEU A 507 -10.20 13.16 -5.39
N ALA A 508 -10.85 14.24 -5.83
CA ALA A 508 -11.94 14.87 -5.09
C ALA A 508 -13.19 13.96 -5.05
N GLU A 509 -13.51 13.30 -6.18
CA GLU A 509 -14.62 12.33 -6.28
C GLU A 509 -14.35 11.05 -5.48
N ALA A 510 -13.09 10.63 -5.36
CA ALA A 510 -12.69 9.51 -4.51
C ALA A 510 -12.85 9.80 -2.99
N GLU A 511 -13.37 10.99 -2.63
CA GLU A 511 -13.52 11.56 -1.29
C GLU A 511 -12.22 11.59 -0.45
N ARG A 512 -11.07 11.25 -1.07
CA ARG A 512 -9.78 11.01 -0.41
C ARG A 512 -9.88 10.17 0.87
N LYS A 513 -10.86 9.27 0.98
CA LYS A 513 -11.00 8.35 2.12
C LYS A 513 -10.36 7.02 1.80
N ILE A 514 -9.66 6.49 2.79
CA ILE A 514 -8.90 5.25 2.70
C ILE A 514 -9.37 4.30 3.81
N LEU A 515 -9.81 3.10 3.45
CA LEU A 515 -10.12 2.04 4.41
C LEU A 515 -8.85 1.33 4.85
N LEU A 516 -8.65 1.13 6.15
CA LEU A 516 -7.46 0.47 6.70
C LEU A 516 -7.83 -0.48 7.84
N SER A 517 -7.26 -1.68 7.83
CA SER A 517 -7.27 -2.57 9.01
C SER A 517 -6.73 -1.85 10.25
N GLU A 518 -7.23 -2.18 11.44
CA GLU A 518 -6.74 -1.62 12.71
C GLU A 518 -5.23 -1.85 12.94
N ARG A 519 -4.68 -2.87 12.26
CA ARG A 519 -3.26 -3.23 12.32
C ARG A 519 -2.38 -2.38 11.41
N LEU A 520 -2.99 -1.55 10.56
CA LEU A 520 -2.31 -0.71 9.58
C LEU A 520 -2.42 0.77 9.93
N ARG A 521 -1.35 1.49 9.61
CA ARG A 521 -1.35 2.96 9.53
C ARG A 521 -1.16 3.37 8.07
N PRO A 522 -1.80 4.44 7.59
CA PRO A 522 -1.70 4.85 6.18
C PRO A 522 -0.25 5.16 5.79
N THR A 523 0.43 5.94 6.63
CA THR A 523 1.83 6.35 6.45
C THR A 523 2.39 6.88 7.78
N ARG A 524 3.58 7.48 7.75
CA ARG A 524 4.21 8.18 8.88
C ARG A 524 3.31 9.31 9.37
N GLN A 525 2.98 9.29 10.66
CA GLN A 525 2.02 10.23 11.27
C GLN A 525 2.38 11.71 11.11
N ASN A 526 3.66 12.07 11.06
CA ASN A 526 4.07 13.49 10.98
C ASN A 526 3.78 14.13 9.61
N VAL A 527 3.61 13.31 8.57
CA VAL A 527 3.29 13.77 7.21
C VAL A 527 1.82 14.19 7.11
N LEU A 528 0.94 13.56 7.90
CA LEU A 528 -0.50 13.77 7.81
C LEU A 528 -0.96 14.90 8.73
N PRO A 529 -1.86 15.79 8.29
CA PRO A 529 -2.47 16.79 9.16
C PRO A 529 -3.38 16.13 10.22
N ILE A 530 -3.70 16.86 11.30
CA ILE A 530 -4.66 16.44 12.33
C ILE A 530 -6.08 16.30 11.78
N SER A 531 -6.41 17.05 10.73
CA SER A 531 -7.67 16.94 9.98
C SER A 531 -7.85 15.57 9.31
N VAL A 532 -6.83 14.70 9.31
CA VAL A 532 -7.02 13.28 9.01
C VAL A 532 -7.81 12.63 10.13
N VAL A 533 -9.12 12.51 9.92
CA VAL A 533 -10.05 11.87 10.85
C VAL A 533 -9.89 10.36 10.74
N TYR A 534 -9.65 9.71 11.89
CA TYR A 534 -9.70 8.26 12.01
C TYR A 534 -11.08 7.86 12.52
N THR A 535 -11.97 7.47 11.62
CA THR A 535 -13.26 6.90 12.04
C THR A 535 -13.05 5.43 12.36
N LYS A 536 -12.93 5.12 13.66
CA LYS A 536 -12.89 3.74 14.15
C LYS A 536 -14.29 3.14 14.08
N LEU A 537 -14.45 2.11 13.27
CA LEU A 537 -15.67 1.30 13.17
C LEU A 537 -15.44 0.03 13.99
N ARG A 538 -15.49 0.15 15.31
CA ARG A 538 -15.29 -0.93 16.28
C ARG A 538 -16.22 -0.78 17.47
N GLY A 539 -16.83 -1.89 17.88
CA GLY A 539 -17.73 -1.95 19.03
C GLY A 539 -18.98 -1.08 18.83
N MET A 540 -19.64 -0.78 19.95
CA MET A 540 -20.91 -0.04 19.94
C MET A 540 -20.68 1.47 19.84
N SER A 541 -21.35 2.08 18.86
CA SER A 541 -21.35 3.51 18.61
C SER A 541 -22.78 4.06 18.69
N GLU A 542 -23.04 4.95 19.64
CA GLU A 542 -24.29 5.72 19.69
C GLU A 542 -24.28 6.93 18.73
N THR A 543 -25.47 7.33 18.30
CA THR A 543 -25.71 8.50 17.45
C THR A 543 -26.83 9.37 18.01
N GLN A 544 -26.92 10.64 17.58
CA GLN A 544 -27.92 11.61 18.02
C GLN A 544 -28.59 12.29 16.82
N ALA A 545 -29.81 11.83 16.50
CA ALA A 545 -30.56 12.27 15.32
C ALA A 545 -31.73 13.23 15.66
N PHE A 546 -31.48 14.23 16.49
CA PHE A 546 -32.54 15.13 16.99
C PHE A 546 -32.10 16.60 17.09
N THR A 547 -31.29 17.07 16.12
CA THR A 547 -30.80 18.46 16.09
C THR A 547 -31.86 19.49 15.69
N SER A 548 -32.96 19.09 15.04
CA SER A 548 -34.07 19.99 14.66
C SER A 548 -35.41 19.25 14.54
N ASN A 549 -36.52 19.99 14.69
CA ASN A 549 -37.89 19.45 14.58
C ASN A 549 -38.12 18.75 13.22
N LYS A 550 -37.77 19.43 12.12
CA LYS A 550 -37.93 18.89 10.76
C LYS A 550 -37.19 17.56 10.57
N LEU A 551 -36.02 17.42 11.18
CA LEU A 551 -35.24 16.20 11.11
C LEU A 551 -35.89 15.07 11.91
N ILE A 552 -36.36 15.37 13.13
CA ILE A 552 -37.09 14.40 13.97
C ILE A 552 -38.37 13.92 13.26
N GLU A 553 -39.14 14.84 12.70
CA GLU A 553 -40.37 14.52 11.94
C GLU A 553 -40.06 13.65 10.73
N ALA A 554 -39.05 14.01 9.92
CA ALA A 554 -38.65 13.23 8.75
C ALA A 554 -38.19 11.81 9.11
N ASN A 555 -37.35 11.68 10.15
CA ASN A 555 -36.91 10.37 10.63
C ASN A 555 -38.07 9.56 11.23
N THR A 556 -39.00 10.20 11.92
CA THR A 556 -40.18 9.53 12.51
C THR A 556 -41.05 8.94 11.41
N GLN A 557 -41.41 9.72 10.39
CA GLN A 557 -42.20 9.25 9.24
C GLN A 557 -41.51 8.11 8.50
N PHE A 558 -40.18 8.24 8.28
CA PHE A 558 -39.39 7.20 7.65
C PHE A 558 -39.37 5.90 8.47
N ILE A 559 -39.09 5.99 9.78
CA ILE A 559 -39.03 4.81 10.66
C ILE A 559 -40.38 4.14 10.80
N GLU A 560 -41.47 4.89 10.96
CA GLU A 560 -42.82 4.31 11.04
C GLU A 560 -43.18 3.56 9.75
N SER A 561 -42.86 4.14 8.59
CA SER A 561 -43.07 3.50 7.28
C SER A 561 -42.21 2.23 7.13
N PHE A 562 -40.94 2.31 7.53
CA PHE A 562 -40.01 1.18 7.48
C PHE A 562 -40.45 0.03 8.40
N LEU A 563 -40.86 0.33 9.63
CA LEU A 563 -41.32 -0.68 10.59
C LEU A 563 -42.62 -1.36 10.13
N GLU A 564 -43.54 -0.63 9.49
CA GLU A 564 -44.76 -1.19 8.93
C GLU A 564 -44.47 -2.09 7.72
N GLN A 565 -43.55 -1.66 6.83
CA GLN A 565 -43.09 -2.45 5.70
C GLN A 565 -42.47 -3.79 6.14
N HIS A 566 -41.66 -3.78 7.20
CA HIS A 566 -40.94 -4.96 7.71
C HIS A 566 -41.64 -5.68 8.88
N LYS A 567 -42.93 -5.40 9.13
CA LYS A 567 -43.63 -5.96 10.32
C LYS A 567 -43.62 -7.49 10.41
N ASN A 568 -43.53 -8.17 9.27
CA ASN A 568 -43.53 -9.63 9.17
C ASN A 568 -42.10 -10.24 9.14
N ASP A 569 -41.06 -9.41 9.04
CA ASP A 569 -39.69 -9.88 8.89
C ASP A 569 -39.01 -10.11 10.25
N PHE A 570 -39.51 -9.49 11.32
CA PHE A 570 -39.02 -9.65 12.70
C PHE A 570 -39.14 -11.10 13.18
N ASN A 571 -38.05 -11.85 13.07
CA ASN A 571 -37.95 -13.26 13.41
C ASN A 571 -36.92 -13.57 14.50
N ILE A 572 -36.26 -12.55 15.05
CA ILE A 572 -35.34 -12.64 16.19
C ILE A 572 -35.99 -11.93 17.37
N ASP A 573 -36.05 -12.59 18.52
CA ASP A 573 -36.71 -12.08 19.73
C ASP A 573 -35.75 -12.10 20.92
N TYR A 574 -35.66 -10.99 21.63
CA TYR A 574 -34.82 -10.81 22.82
C TYR A 574 -35.72 -10.42 23.99
N ARG A 575 -36.23 -11.42 24.72
CA ARG A 575 -37.15 -11.20 25.84
C ARG A 575 -36.47 -11.35 27.18
N TYR A 576 -36.61 -10.33 28.00
CA TYR A 576 -36.27 -10.34 29.41
C TYR A 576 -37.51 -9.92 30.23
N ASN A 577 -37.40 -9.83 31.56
CA ASN A 577 -38.60 -9.78 32.42
C ASN A 577 -39.40 -8.45 32.37
N THR A 578 -38.98 -7.47 31.57
CA THR A 578 -39.63 -6.15 31.49
C THR A 578 -39.85 -5.72 30.04
N GLU A 579 -40.91 -4.94 29.79
CA GLU A 579 -41.23 -4.44 28.44
C GLU A 579 -40.12 -3.57 27.86
N ASP A 580 -39.42 -2.79 28.70
CA ASP A 580 -38.29 -1.94 28.29
C ASP A 580 -37.01 -2.73 27.97
N ARG A 581 -36.97 -4.02 28.34
CA ARG A 581 -35.94 -5.00 27.99
C ARG A 581 -36.51 -6.08 27.06
N THR A 582 -37.49 -5.74 26.23
CA THR A 582 -38.01 -6.65 25.20
C THR A 582 -37.70 -6.06 23.82
N HIS A 583 -36.88 -6.75 23.03
CA HIS A 583 -36.38 -6.29 21.73
C HIS A 583 -36.76 -7.29 20.64
N ARG A 584 -36.86 -6.81 19.40
CA ARG A 584 -37.08 -7.67 18.23
C ARG A 584 -36.12 -7.28 17.13
N GLY A 585 -35.70 -8.24 16.32
CA GLY A 585 -34.82 -7.98 15.19
C GLY A 585 -35.03 -8.92 14.02
N PHE A 586 -34.30 -8.67 12.96
CA PHE A 586 -34.21 -9.54 11.79
C PHE A 586 -32.88 -9.31 11.08
N LYS A 587 -32.58 -10.21 10.12
CA LYS A 587 -31.43 -10.09 9.22
C LYS A 587 -31.86 -9.32 7.99
N MET A 588 -31.40 -8.09 7.86
CA MET A 588 -31.65 -7.21 6.72
C MET A 588 -30.55 -7.44 5.67
N SER A 589 -30.89 -7.40 4.37
CA SER A 589 -29.86 -7.49 3.33
C SER A 589 -28.89 -6.30 3.41
N VAL A 590 -27.67 -6.44 2.87
CA VAL A 590 -26.70 -5.33 2.89
C VAL A 590 -27.19 -4.13 2.07
N GLU A 591 -27.91 -4.38 0.97
CA GLU A 591 -28.51 -3.34 0.13
C GLU A 591 -29.59 -2.57 0.89
N ASP A 592 -30.53 -3.28 1.53
CA ASP A 592 -31.56 -2.66 2.36
C ASP A 592 -30.95 -1.89 3.54
N ALA A 593 -29.84 -2.38 4.12
CA ALA A 593 -29.12 -1.68 5.18
C ALA A 593 -28.51 -0.35 4.71
N ILE A 594 -27.94 -0.34 3.51
CA ILE A 594 -27.40 0.87 2.88
C ILE A 594 -28.53 1.86 2.60
N ASP A 595 -29.66 1.40 2.06
CA ASP A 595 -30.83 2.24 1.75
C ASP A 595 -31.47 2.81 3.02
N PHE A 596 -31.55 2.00 4.08
CA PHE A 596 -31.98 2.44 5.40
C PHE A 596 -31.09 3.58 5.93
N LEU A 597 -29.77 3.39 5.90
CA LEU A 597 -28.81 4.42 6.35
C LEU A 597 -28.82 5.66 5.45
N ASN A 598 -28.99 5.53 4.14
CA ASN A 598 -29.12 6.67 3.24
C ASN A 598 -30.33 7.54 3.60
N SER A 599 -31.46 6.88 3.90
CA SER A 599 -32.74 7.52 4.22
C SER A 599 -32.78 8.14 5.62
N PHE A 600 -32.09 7.54 6.59
CA PHE A 600 -32.01 8.06 7.96
C PHE A 600 -31.09 9.29 8.06
N ARG A 601 -31.59 10.40 8.61
CA ARG A 601 -30.92 11.71 8.58
C ARG A 601 -30.23 12.04 9.91
N PHE A 602 -29.00 12.54 9.85
CA PHE A 602 -28.29 13.16 10.96
C PHE A 602 -28.05 14.63 10.64
N GLY A 603 -28.20 15.49 11.64
CA GLY A 603 -27.97 16.93 11.49
C GLY A 603 -26.70 17.42 12.19
N ASN A 604 -25.90 16.49 12.73
CA ASN A 604 -24.56 16.78 13.21
C ASN A 604 -23.53 16.08 12.31
N PHE A 605 -22.36 16.70 12.17
CA PHE A 605 -21.31 16.23 11.27
C PHE A 605 -20.76 14.85 11.67
N LYS A 606 -20.50 14.63 12.96
CA LYS A 606 -19.91 13.40 13.49
C LYS A 606 -20.71 12.15 13.09
N ASP A 607 -22.03 12.17 13.25
CA ASP A 607 -22.89 11.04 12.92
C ASP A 607 -23.10 10.90 11.41
N ALA A 608 -23.14 12.01 10.67
CA ALA A 608 -23.20 11.97 9.20
C ALA A 608 -21.93 11.35 8.59
N ALA A 609 -20.75 11.71 9.10
CA ALA A 609 -19.46 11.14 8.69
C ALA A 609 -19.37 9.65 9.03
N ARG A 610 -19.82 9.26 10.23
CA ARG A 610 -19.90 7.84 10.62
C ARG A 610 -20.83 7.07 9.71
N LYS A 611 -22.02 7.58 9.42
CA LYS A 611 -22.99 6.97 8.49
C LYS A 611 -22.37 6.74 7.10
N ALA A 612 -21.69 7.74 6.54
CA ALA A 612 -21.00 7.60 5.26
C ALA A 612 -19.92 6.52 5.31
N SER A 613 -19.13 6.48 6.40
CA SER A 613 -18.12 5.43 6.62
C SER A 613 -18.73 4.04 6.74
N THR A 614 -19.86 3.90 7.45
CA THR A 614 -20.60 2.63 7.57
C THR A 614 -21.10 2.15 6.21
N ILE A 615 -21.71 3.03 5.41
CA ILE A 615 -22.22 2.69 4.08
C ILE A 615 -21.08 2.20 3.18
N ARG A 616 -19.96 2.93 3.15
CA ARG A 616 -18.79 2.51 2.38
C ARG A 616 -18.26 1.17 2.86
N TYR A 617 -18.26 0.93 4.18
CA TYR A 617 -17.79 -0.34 4.72
C TYR A 617 -18.71 -1.50 4.36
N LEU A 618 -20.03 -1.30 4.42
CA LEU A 618 -21.02 -2.28 3.97
C LEU A 618 -20.84 -2.63 2.50
N ARG A 619 -20.63 -1.63 1.62
CA ARG A 619 -20.32 -1.87 0.20
C ARG A 619 -19.03 -2.67 0.03
N TYR A 620 -17.99 -2.33 0.77
CA TYR A 620 -16.72 -3.07 0.75
C TYR A 620 -16.90 -4.52 1.20
N LEU A 621 -17.59 -4.76 2.32
CA LEU A 621 -17.84 -6.10 2.83
C LEU A 621 -18.71 -6.93 1.88
N ALA A 622 -19.73 -6.33 1.26
CA ALA A 622 -20.56 -7.04 0.26
C ALA A 622 -19.78 -7.37 -1.02
N ALA A 623 -18.85 -6.52 -1.44
CA ALA A 623 -18.03 -6.74 -2.64
C ALA A 623 -16.81 -7.65 -2.40
N SER A 624 -16.34 -7.75 -1.16
CA SER A 624 -15.15 -8.53 -0.80
C SER A 624 -15.47 -10.03 -0.77
N GLY A 625 -14.87 -10.79 -1.69
CA GLY A 625 -15.04 -12.25 -1.75
C GLY A 625 -14.55 -13.01 -0.49
N ASN A 626 -13.77 -12.35 0.38
CA ASN A 626 -13.20 -12.96 1.58
C ASN A 626 -14.10 -12.86 2.83
N ILE A 627 -14.89 -11.79 2.94
CA ILE A 627 -15.83 -11.56 4.04
C ILE A 627 -17.18 -11.34 3.38
N ASN A 628 -17.80 -12.40 2.88
CA ASN A 628 -19.09 -12.32 2.22
C ASN A 628 -20.18 -12.00 3.25
N LEU A 629 -20.29 -10.72 3.63
CA LEU A 629 -21.30 -10.25 4.57
C LEU A 629 -22.66 -10.32 3.89
N GLN A 630 -23.48 -11.29 4.28
CA GLN A 630 -24.76 -11.53 3.62
C GLN A 630 -25.90 -10.64 4.14
N TYR A 631 -25.77 -10.17 5.38
CA TYR A 631 -26.83 -9.42 6.07
C TYR A 631 -26.26 -8.51 7.14
N VAL A 632 -27.07 -7.57 7.61
CA VAL A 632 -26.87 -6.70 8.79
C VAL A 632 -28.00 -7.00 9.77
N TYR A 633 -27.70 -7.10 11.08
CA TYR A 633 -28.75 -7.23 12.08
C TYR A 633 -29.45 -5.88 12.26
N PHE A 634 -30.77 -5.85 12.09
CA PHE A 634 -31.59 -4.72 12.50
C PHE A 634 -32.34 -5.10 13.78
N ILE A 635 -32.19 -4.31 14.84
CA ILE A 635 -32.82 -4.59 16.14
C ILE A 635 -33.60 -3.36 16.60
N GLN A 636 -34.92 -3.50 16.72
CA GLN A 636 -35.77 -2.51 17.37
C GLN A 636 -35.75 -2.72 18.89
N MET A 637 -35.18 -1.75 19.60
CA MET A 637 -35.03 -1.82 21.04
C MET A 637 -36.32 -1.44 21.77
N ALA A 638 -36.67 -2.18 22.82
CA ALA A 638 -37.83 -1.89 23.68
C ALA A 638 -39.14 -1.75 22.87
N PHE A 639 -39.36 -2.62 21.87
CA PHE A 639 -40.43 -2.45 20.87
C PHE A 639 -41.84 -2.50 21.46
N ASN A 640 -41.99 -3.14 22.62
CA ASN A 640 -43.26 -3.30 23.33
C ASN A 640 -43.46 -2.23 24.44
N ALA A 641 -42.49 -1.34 24.64
CA ALA A 641 -42.55 -0.25 25.62
C ALA A 641 -42.81 1.10 24.94
N PRO A 642 -43.36 2.09 25.66
CA PRO A 642 -43.37 3.47 25.20
C PRO A 642 -41.93 4.02 25.09
N ALA A 643 -41.79 5.16 24.41
CA ALA A 643 -40.51 5.84 24.23
C ALA A 643 -39.74 5.96 25.54
N ARG A 644 -38.50 5.47 25.57
CA ARG A 644 -37.70 5.41 26.79
C ARG A 644 -37.26 6.81 27.19
N LYS A 645 -37.62 7.25 28.40
CA LYS A 645 -37.33 8.61 28.86
C LYS A 645 -35.83 8.83 29.06
N ARG A 646 -35.33 9.96 28.57
CA ARG A 646 -33.93 10.41 28.71
C ARG A 646 -33.91 11.88 29.05
N GLY A 647 -32.96 12.27 29.90
CA GLY A 647 -32.66 13.68 30.13
C GLY A 647 -32.21 14.34 28.83
N PHE A 648 -32.70 15.54 28.56
CA PHE A 648 -32.44 16.26 27.32
C PHE A 648 -32.05 17.71 27.60
N ASP A 649 -30.99 18.17 26.94
CA ASP A 649 -30.57 19.56 26.93
C ASP A 649 -30.95 20.20 25.59
N PHE A 650 -31.88 21.15 25.64
CA PHE A 650 -32.37 21.87 24.47
C PHE A 650 -31.33 22.83 23.87
N GLY A 651 -30.39 23.36 24.67
CA GLY A 651 -29.36 24.27 24.20
C GLY A 651 -28.35 23.56 23.31
N THR A 652 -27.85 22.41 23.77
CA THR A 652 -26.86 21.60 23.04
C THR A 652 -27.50 20.58 22.08
N ARG A 653 -28.83 20.38 22.16
CA ARG A 653 -29.58 19.36 21.40
C ARG A 653 -29.05 17.95 21.65
N LYS A 654 -28.64 17.66 22.89
CA LYS A 654 -28.05 16.38 23.29
C LYS A 654 -28.82 15.73 24.43
N ILE A 655 -28.78 14.40 24.50
CA ILE A 655 -29.20 13.69 25.72
C ILE A 655 -28.15 13.87 26.81
N THR A 656 -28.60 14.06 28.05
CA THR A 656 -27.73 14.22 29.24
C THR A 656 -27.59 12.92 30.03
N THR A 657 -28.38 11.90 29.69
CA THR A 657 -28.34 10.56 30.28
C THR A 657 -27.91 9.53 29.24
N ASN A 658 -27.33 8.42 29.68
CA ASN A 658 -26.87 7.32 28.80
C ASN A 658 -28.01 6.81 27.90
N LEU A 659 -27.73 6.63 26.60
CA LEU A 659 -28.68 6.05 25.65
C LEU A 659 -29.10 4.63 26.07
N PHE A 660 -28.13 3.84 26.50
CA PHE A 660 -28.29 2.41 26.73
C PHE A 660 -28.85 2.08 28.12
N ALA A 661 -29.77 1.13 28.20
CA ALA A 661 -30.06 0.48 29.47
C ALA A 661 -28.88 -0.44 29.87
N GLY A 662 -28.46 -0.34 31.13
CA GLY A 662 -27.33 -1.10 31.67
C GLY A 662 -27.63 -2.58 31.91
N GLN A 663 -26.57 -3.35 32.18
CA GLN A 663 -26.67 -4.75 32.59
C GLN A 663 -27.40 -4.87 33.93
N SER A 664 -28.10 -5.99 34.15
CA SER A 664 -28.64 -6.36 35.47
C SER A 664 -27.55 -6.36 36.54
N SER A 665 -27.88 -5.92 37.76
CA SER A 665 -26.96 -6.04 38.91
C SER A 665 -26.72 -7.51 39.25
N ALA A 666 -25.63 -7.82 39.97
CA ALA A 666 -25.34 -9.18 40.44
C ALA A 666 -26.45 -9.78 41.35
N THR A 667 -27.37 -8.94 41.83
CA THR A 667 -28.54 -9.28 42.66
C THR A 667 -29.85 -9.34 41.87
N ASP A 668 -29.86 -8.94 40.59
CA ASP A 668 -31.01 -8.95 39.68
C ASP A 668 -30.97 -10.22 38.81
N SER A 669 -32.00 -11.07 38.91
CA SER A 669 -32.07 -12.40 38.27
C SER A 669 -32.39 -12.39 36.78
N THR A 670 -32.46 -11.20 36.16
CA THR A 670 -32.90 -11.03 34.77
C THR A 670 -31.88 -11.42 33.71
N ASN A 671 -30.60 -11.64 34.07
CA ASN A 671 -29.50 -11.93 33.12
C ASN A 671 -29.45 -10.98 31.90
N TYR A 672 -29.97 -9.76 32.03
CA TYR A 672 -30.00 -8.81 30.93
C TYR A 672 -28.59 -8.30 30.68
N PRO A 673 -27.98 -8.52 29.50
CA PRO A 673 -26.61 -8.13 29.22
C PRO A 673 -26.42 -6.61 29.09
N GLY A 674 -27.51 -5.84 29.10
CA GLY A 674 -27.53 -4.42 28.74
C GLY A 674 -27.69 -4.23 27.24
N ASP A 675 -28.20 -3.08 26.81
CA ASP A 675 -28.46 -2.80 25.39
C ASP A 675 -27.19 -2.99 24.53
N LYS A 676 -26.01 -2.63 25.06
CA LYS A 676 -24.72 -2.76 24.35
C LYS A 676 -24.36 -4.22 24.02
N GLY A 677 -24.89 -5.19 24.78
CA GLY A 677 -24.68 -6.62 24.55
C GLY A 677 -25.72 -7.25 23.61
N ILE A 678 -26.75 -6.51 23.19
CA ILE A 678 -27.76 -6.99 22.23
C ILE A 678 -27.25 -6.74 20.80
N VAL A 679 -26.30 -7.56 20.37
CA VAL A 679 -25.61 -7.45 19.08
C VAL A 679 -25.44 -8.83 18.45
N GLY A 680 -25.25 -8.87 17.14
CA GLY A 680 -24.74 -10.05 16.45
C GLY A 680 -23.21 -10.14 16.54
N ASP A 681 -22.69 -11.35 16.64
CA ASP A 681 -21.25 -11.62 16.74
C ASP A 681 -20.57 -11.75 15.36
N ASP A 682 -21.36 -12.06 14.33
CA ASP A 682 -20.91 -12.40 12.98
C ASP A 682 -21.20 -11.30 11.93
N SER A 683 -21.91 -10.23 12.32
CA SER A 683 -22.23 -9.12 11.42
C SER A 683 -22.41 -7.79 12.16
N ILE A 684 -22.38 -6.69 11.41
CA ILE A 684 -22.74 -5.35 11.88
C ILE A 684 -24.18 -5.37 12.38
N THR A 685 -24.43 -4.67 13.49
CA THR A 685 -25.77 -4.53 14.09
C THR A 685 -26.19 -3.06 14.11
N ILE A 686 -27.38 -2.76 13.61
CA ILE A 686 -28.05 -1.47 13.73
C ILE A 686 -29.17 -1.62 14.77
N GLN A 687 -29.05 -0.93 15.88
CA GLN A 687 -30.09 -0.80 16.89
C GLN A 687 -30.90 0.49 16.65
N LEU A 688 -32.21 0.35 16.57
CA LEU A 688 -33.16 1.46 16.56
C LEU A 688 -33.66 1.74 17.99
N HIS A 689 -33.49 2.97 18.46
CA HIS A 689 -33.91 3.43 19.78
C HIS A 689 -35.02 4.47 19.67
N HIS A 690 -36.10 4.29 20.43
CA HIS A 690 -37.19 5.28 20.56
C HIS A 690 -37.08 5.98 21.92
N LEU A 691 -36.83 7.30 21.89
CA LEU A 691 -36.51 8.10 23.07
C LEU A 691 -37.60 9.12 23.34
N GLY A 692 -37.98 9.29 24.61
CA GLY A 692 -38.79 10.40 25.09
C GLY A 692 -37.93 11.42 25.82
N PHE A 693 -38.08 12.71 25.54
CA PHE A 693 -37.25 13.77 26.14
C PHE A 693 -37.88 14.34 27.42
N GLU A 694 -37.15 14.23 28.53
CA GLU A 694 -37.50 14.89 29.78
C GLU A 694 -37.09 16.37 29.72
N ASN A 695 -37.96 17.25 30.21
CA ASN A 695 -37.72 18.72 30.27
C ASN A 695 -37.53 19.41 28.90
N HIS A 696 -38.16 18.91 27.84
CA HIS A 696 -38.17 19.57 26.53
C HIS A 696 -39.16 20.76 26.48
N PRO A 697 -38.89 21.83 25.72
CA PRO A 697 -39.85 22.90 25.47
C PRO A 697 -41.05 22.40 24.66
N LEU A 698 -42.24 22.97 24.90
CA LEU A 698 -43.50 22.59 24.23
C LEU A 698 -43.43 22.64 22.69
N GLU A 699 -42.57 23.48 22.12
CA GLU A 699 -42.39 23.65 20.67
C GLU A 699 -41.43 22.62 20.06
N PHE A 700 -40.85 21.73 20.87
CA PHE A 700 -39.95 20.67 20.43
C PHE A 700 -40.66 19.30 20.48
N PRO A 701 -40.38 18.36 19.56
CA PRO A 701 -40.97 17.03 19.63
C PRO A 701 -40.66 16.35 20.98
N ALA A 702 -41.67 15.73 21.57
CA ALA A 702 -41.54 15.05 22.87
C ALA A 702 -40.76 13.73 22.80
N HIS A 703 -40.60 13.18 21.60
CA HIS A 703 -39.87 11.94 21.36
C HIS A 703 -39.17 11.97 19.99
N ALA A 704 -38.15 11.12 19.84
CA ALA A 704 -37.42 10.94 18.59
C ALA A 704 -36.87 9.52 18.46
N TYR A 705 -36.53 9.15 17.23
CA TYR A 705 -35.74 7.94 16.95
C TYR A 705 -34.26 8.29 16.80
N THR A 706 -33.39 7.41 17.28
CA THR A 706 -31.94 7.46 17.01
C THR A 706 -31.37 6.06 16.84
N LEU A 707 -30.12 5.97 16.37
CA LEU A 707 -29.46 4.69 16.11
C LEU A 707 -28.29 4.44 17.07
N ALA A 708 -27.97 3.17 17.27
CA ALA A 708 -26.65 2.73 17.69
C ALA A 708 -26.15 1.65 16.73
N ILE A 709 -24.89 1.70 16.33
CA ILE A 709 -24.30 0.76 15.38
C ILE A 709 -23.15 0.02 16.06
N ASN A 710 -23.19 -1.30 16.04
CA ASN A 710 -22.12 -2.16 16.54
C ASN A 710 -21.33 -2.76 15.39
N TYR A 711 -20.00 -2.67 15.48
CA TYR A 711 -19.05 -3.35 14.61
C TYR A 711 -18.36 -4.45 15.43
N PRO A 712 -18.62 -5.74 15.17
CA PRO A 712 -17.98 -6.82 15.93
C PRO A 712 -16.47 -6.78 15.75
N GLU A 713 -15.71 -7.31 16.71
CA GLU A 713 -14.24 -7.24 16.69
C GLU A 713 -13.63 -7.92 15.44
N SER A 714 -14.30 -8.94 14.91
CA SER A 714 -13.95 -9.61 13.64
C SER A 714 -14.09 -8.70 12.42
N LEU A 715 -14.89 -7.63 12.49
CA LEU A 715 -15.14 -6.65 11.43
C LEU A 715 -14.66 -5.24 11.85
N ALA A 716 -13.73 -5.14 12.80
CA ALA A 716 -13.20 -3.86 13.24
C ALA A 716 -12.29 -3.24 12.16
N VAL A 717 -12.51 -1.97 11.81
CA VAL A 717 -11.73 -1.28 10.78
C VAL A 717 -11.61 0.22 11.07
N ASN A 718 -10.59 0.86 10.48
CA ASN A 718 -10.40 2.31 10.54
C ASN A 718 -10.61 2.93 9.15
N TYR A 719 -11.38 4.00 9.08
CA TYR A 719 -11.35 4.91 7.91
C TYR A 719 -10.45 6.09 8.20
N CYS A 720 -9.57 6.42 7.26
CA CYS A 720 -8.78 7.64 7.26
C CYS A 720 -9.31 8.57 6.16
N SER A 721 -9.71 9.78 6.52
CA SER A 721 -10.14 10.80 5.56
C SER A 721 -9.54 12.14 5.93
N ASN A 722 -9.10 12.93 4.95
CA ASN A 722 -8.72 14.32 5.20
C ASN A 722 -9.93 15.23 4.91
N GLU A 723 -10.60 15.72 5.96
CA GLU A 723 -11.80 16.54 5.82
C GLU A 723 -11.52 17.96 6.35
N GLU A 724 -11.08 18.86 5.48
CA GLU A 724 -10.87 20.29 5.83
C GLU A 724 -12.17 21.11 5.84
N HIS A 725 -13.31 20.55 5.42
CA HIS A 725 -14.48 21.37 5.09
C HIS A 725 -15.55 21.60 6.18
N ASN A 726 -15.42 21.12 7.42
CA ASN A 726 -16.50 21.30 8.42
C ASN A 726 -16.06 21.33 9.91
N GLN A 727 -14.87 21.83 10.22
CA GLN A 727 -14.55 22.16 11.62
C GLN A 727 -15.10 23.55 11.94
N THR A 728 -16.35 23.63 12.37
CA THR A 728 -16.78 24.68 13.30
C THR A 728 -16.35 24.27 14.69
N ASP A 729 -15.58 25.15 15.32
CA ASP A 729 -15.08 25.11 16.69
C ASP A 729 -16.04 24.41 17.65
N ASP A 730 -15.61 23.27 18.19
CA ASP A 730 -16.03 22.75 19.49
C ASP A 730 -14.87 21.85 19.94
N ASP A 731 -13.80 22.51 20.39
CA ASP A 731 -12.74 21.92 21.19
C ASP A 731 -13.35 21.38 22.49
N ASP A 732 -13.06 20.13 22.82
CA ASP A 732 -12.86 19.74 24.21
C ASP A 732 -11.71 18.74 24.26
N ASP A 733 -10.68 19.16 25.01
CA ASP A 733 -9.48 18.45 25.38
C ASP A 733 -9.80 17.04 25.92
N ASP A 734 -9.16 16.03 25.32
CA ASP A 734 -8.81 14.79 26.02
C ASP A 734 -7.31 14.55 25.79
N SER A 735 -6.52 15.34 26.52
CA SER A 735 -5.17 14.95 26.92
C SER A 735 -5.27 13.93 28.05
N GLU A 736 -4.79 12.72 27.87
CA GLU A 736 -4.29 11.89 28.98
C GLU A 736 -3.34 10.79 28.44
N ASP A 737 -2.06 10.95 28.85
CA ASP A 737 -0.93 10.01 29.02
C ASP A 737 -0.70 8.79 28.11
#